data_AF-A0A7J8YDD4-F1
#
_entry.id   AF-A0A7J8YDD4-F1
#
_cell.length_a   1.000
_cell.length_b   1.000
_cell.length_c   1.000
_cell.angle_alpha   90.00
_cell.angle_beta   90.00
_cell.angle_gamma   90.00
#
_symmetry.space_group_name_H-M   'P 1'
#
loop_
_entity.id
_entity.type
_entity.pdbx_description
1 polymer ?
#
loop_
_entity_poly.entity_id
_entity_poly.type
_entity_poly.pdbx_seq_one_letter_code
_entity_poly.pdbx_strand_id
1 'polypeptide(L)'
;METVGLSSPILGSGVAGDALGFHKIFQAFGLIKRAEKGISRWYYPRTLENLAFDLTALRLALCEPLNSVRLYLSRATLVVVPSNLVDHWKTQIQKHVRPGQLQLYVWTDHRKPPVHNLAWDYDIVITTFNRLSAEWGPRKRSALMQVHWFRVILDEGHTLGSSLSLTNKLQMAISLTASSRWLLTGTPTRNTPNSQLSHLQPLLKFLHEEAYGQNQKSWEAGILKPFEAKMEEGRSRLLQLLRRCMISARKIDLQNIPPCIKKVTFVNFTDEHARSYNELVVTVRRNILMADWNDPSHVESLLNPKQWKFRSTTIRNVRLSCCVAGHIKVTEAGEDIQETMDILVETGLDPLSEEYAFIKYNLLYGGNCQRCNEWCRLPIVTPCRHLLCLDCVGLDSKMCTLPGCGHLYEMQSPETLARPENPNPKWPVPKDLIELQPSYKQDDWNPDWQSTSSSKVAYLVERLKALQEVNKEVRCPMDEDGEAKHIDKFLCPSQRSDMGVPLLLNRSRLGNESCNMLPEKVLIFSQFLEHIHVIEQQLTFAGIKFAGMYSPMHSGNKMKSLAMFQYDDSCMALLMDGSAALGLDLSFVTHVFLMEPIWDRSMEEQVISRAHRMGATRPIHVETLAMRGTIEEQMMEFLQDADACRKFLKEESQRSGHEGSRPCRTLHDFAESNYLARLSFAHRNSVS
;
A
#
# COMPACT_ATOMS: atom_id res chain seq x y z
N MET A 1 47.28 2.73 6.29
CA MET A 1 46.91 4.06 5.78
C MET A 1 45.93 4.70 6.75
N GLU A 2 46.49 5.40 7.72
CA GLU A 2 45.88 6.49 8.47
C GLU A 2 46.70 7.75 8.06
N THR A 3 46.23 9.00 8.03
CA THR A 3 45.00 9.63 8.53
C THR A 3 45.03 11.11 8.12
N VAL A 4 43.95 11.66 7.57
CA VAL A 4 43.57 13.08 7.75
C VAL A 4 42.04 13.14 7.78
N GLY A 5 41.47 13.49 8.94
CA GLY A 5 40.06 13.83 9.05
C GLY A 5 39.87 15.34 8.83
N LEU A 6 39.07 15.73 7.85
CA LEU A 6 38.77 17.14 7.59
C LEU A 6 37.82 17.70 8.67
N SER A 7 38.16 18.86 9.21
CA SER A 7 37.37 19.58 10.22
C SER A 7 36.31 20.49 9.57
N SER A 8 35.14 20.58 10.20
CA SER A 8 34.05 21.49 9.84
C SER A 8 33.54 22.19 11.11
N PRO A 9 33.25 23.51 11.09
CA PRO A 9 32.96 24.28 12.30
C PRO A 9 31.48 24.23 12.71
N ILE A 10 31.21 24.39 14.02
CA ILE A 10 30.30 25.42 14.58
C ILE A 10 30.26 25.38 16.14
N LEU A 11 30.42 26.56 16.74
CA LEU A 11 30.17 27.04 18.12
C LEU A 11 30.02 26.07 19.32
N GLY A 12 30.87 26.30 20.35
CA GLY A 12 30.41 26.32 21.77
C GLY A 12 31.25 25.58 22.84
N SER A 13 32.19 26.29 23.49
CA SER A 13 32.78 26.18 24.86
C SER A 13 32.92 24.84 25.65
N GLY A 14 34.09 24.58 26.27
CA GLY A 14 34.27 23.74 27.48
C GLY A 14 35.45 22.74 27.52
N VAL A 15 36.51 23.02 28.31
CA VAL A 15 37.78 22.23 28.40
C VAL A 15 37.95 21.47 29.72
N ALA A 16 38.48 20.23 29.67
CA ALA A 16 39.51 19.60 30.56
C ALA A 16 39.52 18.06 30.36
N GLY A 17 40.62 17.30 30.42
CA GLY A 17 42.05 17.62 30.54
C GLY A 17 42.90 16.32 30.63
N ASP A 18 44.21 16.48 30.87
CA ASP A 18 45.21 15.49 31.36
C ASP A 18 46.13 14.73 30.36
N ALA A 19 47.40 14.59 30.74
CA ALA A 19 48.57 14.56 29.85
C ALA A 19 49.18 13.16 29.57
N LEU A 20 48.38 12.09 29.66
CA LEU A 20 48.82 10.71 29.39
C LEU A 20 48.27 10.11 28.07
N GLY A 21 47.42 10.85 27.35
CA GLY A 21 46.68 10.33 26.18
C GLY A 21 47.54 9.99 24.95
N PHE A 22 48.62 10.73 24.69
CA PHE A 22 49.36 10.68 23.41
C PHE A 22 49.95 9.30 23.10
N HIS A 23 50.33 8.54 24.13
CA HIS A 23 50.89 7.18 23.97
C HIS A 23 49.88 6.20 23.35
N LYS A 24 48.61 6.26 23.77
CA LYS A 24 47.53 5.44 23.19
C LYS A 24 47.17 5.91 21.78
N ILE A 25 47.29 7.21 21.52
CA ILE A 25 47.10 7.79 20.17
C ILE A 25 48.18 7.25 19.23
N PHE A 26 49.47 7.32 19.57
CA PHE A 26 50.54 6.86 18.67
C PHE A 26 50.47 5.35 18.40
N GLN A 27 50.07 4.53 19.37
CA GLN A 27 49.81 3.10 19.14
C GLN A 27 48.59 2.85 18.23
N ALA A 28 47.50 3.62 18.37
CA ALA A 28 46.33 3.49 17.50
C ALA A 28 46.65 3.80 16.03
N PHE A 29 47.52 4.78 15.78
CA PHE A 29 48.02 5.14 14.44
C PHE A 29 49.12 4.20 13.94
N GLY A 30 49.36 3.06 14.62
CA GLY A 30 50.27 2.01 14.21
C GLY A 30 51.77 2.29 14.43
N LEU A 31 52.14 3.36 15.14
CA LEU A 31 53.54 3.68 15.42
C LEU A 31 54.11 2.73 16.48
N ILE A 32 55.32 2.24 16.23
CA ILE A 32 56.03 1.29 17.09
C ILE A 32 57.02 2.07 17.97
N LYS A 33 56.83 2.01 19.30
CA LYS A 33 57.75 2.57 20.29
C LYS A 33 59.03 1.73 20.36
N ARG A 34 60.20 2.35 20.30
CA ARG A 34 61.50 1.73 20.60
C ARG A 34 62.29 2.62 21.55
N ALA A 35 62.98 2.01 22.51
CA ALA A 35 63.89 2.73 23.40
C ALA A 35 65.32 2.66 22.83
N GLU A 36 65.88 3.80 22.46
CA GLU A 36 67.27 3.92 22.03
C GLU A 36 68.01 4.83 23.03
N LYS A 37 69.05 4.31 23.69
CA LYS A 37 69.88 5.06 24.66
C LYS A 37 69.07 5.84 25.72
N GLY A 38 68.03 5.20 26.26
CA GLY A 38 67.14 5.80 27.28
C GLY A 38 66.05 6.73 26.74
N ILE A 39 66.11 7.11 25.45
CA ILE A 39 65.10 7.97 24.81
C ILE A 39 64.08 7.09 24.07
N SER A 40 62.80 7.31 24.34
CA SER A 40 61.71 6.66 23.61
C SER A 40 61.47 7.35 22.27
N ARG A 41 61.73 6.64 21.17
CA ARG A 41 61.44 7.08 19.79
C ARG A 41 60.32 6.23 19.19
N TRP A 42 59.61 6.79 18.22
CA TRP A 42 58.48 6.15 17.55
C TRP A 42 58.77 6.02 16.05
N TYR A 43 58.45 4.86 15.48
CA TYR A 43 58.78 4.49 14.10
C TYR A 43 57.55 3.92 13.39
N TYR A 44 57.47 4.15 12.08
CA TYR A 44 56.45 3.50 11.25
C TYR A 44 56.69 1.99 11.09
N PRO A 45 55.63 1.20 10.89
CA PRO A 45 55.74 -0.13 10.32
C PRO A 45 56.37 -0.05 8.93
N ARG A 46 57.29 -0.97 8.60
CA ARG A 46 58.02 -1.01 7.31
C ARG A 46 57.12 -1.18 6.07
N THR A 47 55.82 -1.43 6.26
CA THR A 47 54.82 -1.63 5.20
C THR A 47 54.05 -0.36 4.82
N LEU A 48 54.35 0.80 5.43
CA LEU A 48 53.72 2.09 5.17
C LEU A 48 54.75 3.12 4.68
N GLU A 49 55.15 3.01 3.42
CA GLU A 49 55.96 4.03 2.75
C GLU A 49 55.07 5.16 2.20
N ASN A 50 55.63 6.37 2.11
CA ASN A 50 55.01 7.58 1.52
C ASN A 50 53.76 8.16 2.21
N LEU A 51 53.57 7.94 3.51
CA LEU A 51 52.63 8.73 4.33
C LEU A 51 53.39 9.75 5.19
N ALA A 52 53.21 11.03 4.89
CA ALA A 52 53.72 12.13 5.72
C ALA A 52 52.74 12.44 6.86
N PHE A 53 53.25 12.52 8.09
CA PHE A 53 52.46 12.98 9.23
C PHE A 53 52.60 14.49 9.38
N ASP A 54 51.49 15.23 9.35
CA ASP A 54 51.53 16.65 9.68
C ASP A 54 51.60 16.83 11.20
N LEU A 55 52.83 16.95 11.70
CA LEU A 55 53.15 17.27 13.10
C LEU A 55 52.56 18.63 13.53
N THR A 56 52.32 19.54 12.59
CA THR A 56 51.67 20.84 12.84
C THR A 56 50.19 20.63 13.14
N ALA A 57 49.48 19.89 12.28
CA ALA A 57 48.09 19.52 12.50
C ALA A 57 47.89 18.72 13.81
N LEU A 58 48.78 17.77 14.10
CA LEU A 58 48.77 17.04 15.38
C LEU A 58 48.95 17.99 16.58
N ARG A 59 49.90 18.92 16.51
CA ARG A 59 50.16 19.90 17.58
C ARG A 59 48.96 20.82 17.78
N LEU A 60 48.35 21.31 16.70
CA LEU A 60 47.12 22.12 16.76
C LEU A 60 45.97 21.34 17.42
N ALA A 61 45.74 20.09 16.99
CA ALA A 61 44.70 19.22 17.55
C ALA A 61 44.91 18.83 19.03
N LEU A 62 46.13 18.97 19.57
CA LEU A 62 46.45 18.76 20.98
C LEU A 62 46.38 20.04 21.83
N CYS A 63 46.37 21.22 21.20
CA CYS A 63 46.35 22.52 21.88
C CYS A 63 44.97 23.19 21.93
N GLU A 64 44.02 22.79 21.08
CA GLU A 64 42.65 23.32 21.10
C GLU A 64 41.69 22.51 21.99
N PRO A 65 40.63 23.14 22.54
CA PRO A 65 39.52 22.45 23.18
C PRO A 65 38.90 21.37 22.27
N LEU A 66 38.82 20.12 22.74
CA LEU A 66 38.17 19.01 22.04
C LEU A 66 36.63 19.09 22.06
N ASN A 67 36.09 20.22 21.58
CA ASN A 67 34.67 20.39 21.25
C ASN A 67 34.35 19.92 19.83
N SER A 68 35.36 19.41 19.11
CA SER A 68 35.24 18.80 17.80
C SER A 68 34.65 17.39 17.87
N VAL A 69 33.71 17.09 16.95
CA VAL A 69 33.20 15.73 16.76
C VAL A 69 34.30 14.90 16.09
N ARG A 70 34.92 13.99 16.84
CA ARG A 70 35.92 13.06 16.29
C ARG A 70 35.26 12.11 15.28
N LEU A 71 35.55 12.32 13.99
CA LEU A 71 35.19 11.38 12.92
C LEU A 71 36.25 10.28 12.80
N TYR A 72 35.80 9.03 12.78
CA TYR A 72 36.62 7.86 12.51
C TYR A 72 36.55 7.55 11.01
N LEU A 73 37.69 7.63 10.32
CA LEU A 73 37.77 7.24 8.91
C LEU A 73 37.56 5.72 8.78
N SER A 74 36.68 5.32 7.87
CA SER A 74 36.32 3.92 7.68
C SER A 74 36.37 3.51 6.21
N ARG A 75 36.80 2.27 5.97
CA ARG A 75 36.68 1.60 4.66
C ARG A 75 35.31 0.93 4.48
N ALA A 76 34.48 0.90 5.52
CA ALA A 76 33.21 0.20 5.54
C ALA A 76 32.17 0.85 4.63
N THR A 77 31.32 0.01 4.06
CA THR A 77 30.08 0.41 3.39
C THR A 77 28.91 0.25 4.36
N LEU A 78 28.22 1.35 4.67
CA LEU A 78 26.95 1.33 5.39
C LEU A 78 25.81 1.05 4.42
N VAL A 79 25.05 -0.01 4.66
CA VAL A 79 23.88 -0.39 3.86
C VAL A 79 22.64 -0.26 4.74
N VAL A 80 21.74 0.64 4.40
CA VAL A 80 20.49 0.87 5.13
C VAL A 80 19.34 0.27 4.34
N VAL A 81 18.58 -0.61 4.98
CA VAL A 81 17.52 -1.41 4.33
C VAL A 81 16.19 -1.36 5.09
N PRO A 82 15.07 -1.71 4.44
CA PRO A 82 13.86 -2.17 5.11
C PRO A 82 14.14 -3.37 6.04
N SER A 83 13.45 -3.47 7.17
CA SER A 83 13.72 -4.51 8.19
C SER A 83 13.57 -5.95 7.66
N ASN A 84 12.70 -6.18 6.68
CA ASN A 84 12.50 -7.47 6.02
C ASN A 84 13.56 -7.81 4.95
N LEU A 85 14.45 -6.87 4.58
CA LEU A 85 15.54 -7.10 3.62
C LEU A 85 16.90 -7.39 4.26
N VAL A 86 17.03 -7.33 5.59
CA VAL A 86 18.29 -7.58 6.32
C VAL A 86 18.83 -8.98 6.04
N ASP A 87 18.01 -10.02 6.22
CA ASP A 87 18.42 -11.41 5.97
C ASP A 87 18.64 -11.69 4.47
N HIS A 88 17.89 -11.01 3.59
CA HIS A 88 18.09 -11.10 2.15
C HIS A 88 19.49 -10.62 1.76
N TRP A 89 19.87 -9.40 2.18
CA TRP A 89 21.20 -8.86 1.92
C TRP A 89 22.32 -9.74 2.49
N LYS A 90 22.17 -10.23 3.72
CA LYS A 90 23.11 -11.19 4.33
C LYS A 90 23.28 -12.45 3.47
N THR A 91 22.17 -13.04 3.01
CA THR A 91 22.18 -14.25 2.16
C THR A 91 22.80 -13.98 0.79
N GLN A 92 22.50 -12.84 0.15
CA GLN A 92 23.12 -12.50 -1.14
C GLN A 92 24.62 -12.28 -1.02
N ILE A 93 25.09 -11.58 0.02
CA ILE A 93 26.53 -11.41 0.27
C ILE A 93 27.19 -12.78 0.46
N GLN A 94 26.61 -13.66 1.29
CA GLN A 94 27.15 -15.01 1.52
C GLN A 94 27.14 -15.90 0.25
N LYS A 95 26.18 -15.71 -0.65
CA LYS A 95 26.08 -16.44 -1.92
C LYS A 95 27.10 -15.97 -2.96
N HIS A 96 27.40 -14.68 -3.00
CA HIS A 96 28.19 -14.05 -4.07
C HIS A 96 29.64 -13.70 -3.67
N VAL A 97 29.99 -13.80 -2.39
CA VAL A 97 31.33 -13.49 -1.86
C VAL A 97 31.93 -14.74 -1.21
N ARG A 98 33.23 -15.00 -1.40
CA ARG A 98 33.87 -16.18 -0.79
C ARG A 98 33.92 -16.02 0.74
N PRO A 99 33.70 -17.09 1.53
CA PRO A 99 33.77 -17.02 2.98
C PRO A 99 35.07 -16.36 3.47
N GLY A 100 34.93 -15.43 4.43
CA GLY A 100 36.06 -14.71 5.04
C GLY A 100 36.60 -13.51 4.25
N GLN A 101 36.13 -13.23 3.02
CA GLN A 101 36.61 -12.07 2.23
C GLN A 101 36.05 -10.71 2.67
N LEU A 102 34.86 -10.68 3.28
CA LEU A 102 34.24 -9.46 3.80
C LEU A 102 33.73 -9.70 5.21
N GLN A 103 34.08 -8.80 6.14
CA GLN A 103 33.56 -8.81 7.50
C GLN A 103 32.23 -8.04 7.53
N LEU A 104 31.16 -8.73 7.96
CA LEU A 104 29.79 -8.21 7.96
C LEU A 104 29.28 -8.03 9.38
N TYR A 105 28.81 -6.82 9.70
CA TYR A 105 28.05 -6.53 10.91
C TYR A 105 26.60 -6.18 10.60
N VAL A 106 25.67 -6.69 11.40
CA VAL A 106 24.23 -6.40 11.29
C VAL A 106 23.78 -5.71 12.56
N TRP A 107 23.40 -4.44 12.46
CA TRP A 107 22.94 -3.64 13.60
C TRP A 107 21.46 -3.29 13.47
N THR A 108 20.63 -4.07 14.15
CA THR A 108 19.16 -3.91 14.18
C THR A 108 18.59 -3.66 15.58
N ASP A 109 19.36 -3.96 16.62
CA ASP A 109 18.93 -3.93 18.02
C ASP A 109 19.09 -2.54 18.69
N HIS A 110 19.02 -2.52 20.02
CA HIS A 110 19.24 -1.33 20.85
C HIS A 110 20.66 -1.26 21.44
N ARG A 111 21.48 -2.30 21.30
CA ARG A 111 22.83 -2.35 21.85
C ARG A 111 23.72 -1.48 20.96
N LYS A 112 24.31 -0.44 21.52
CA LYS A 112 25.22 0.42 20.76
C LYS A 112 26.57 -0.29 20.60
N PRO A 113 27.04 -0.59 19.39
CA PRO A 113 28.42 -1.01 19.16
C PRO A 113 29.35 0.17 19.46
N PRO A 114 30.62 -0.08 19.85
CA PRO A 114 31.60 0.99 19.94
C PRO A 114 31.93 1.52 18.54
N VAL A 115 32.19 2.82 18.45
CA VAL A 115 32.38 3.52 17.16
C VAL A 115 33.59 2.97 16.38
N HIS A 116 34.65 2.58 17.08
CA HIS A 116 35.85 2.02 16.47
C HIS A 116 35.59 0.66 15.79
N ASN A 117 34.79 -0.22 16.39
CA ASN A 117 34.41 -1.48 15.75
C ASN A 117 33.65 -1.23 14.44
N LEU A 118 32.66 -0.32 14.46
CA LEU A 118 31.93 0.08 13.24
C LEU A 118 32.85 0.66 12.16
N ALA A 119 33.91 1.36 12.55
CA ALA A 119 34.82 2.01 11.62
C ALA A 119 35.86 1.04 11.01
N TRP A 120 36.33 0.05 11.78
CA TRP A 120 37.57 -0.69 11.47
C TRP A 120 37.44 -2.21 11.44
N ASP A 121 36.51 -2.82 12.18
CA ASP A 121 36.41 -4.29 12.29
C ASP A 121 35.60 -4.91 11.13
N TYR A 122 34.87 -4.09 10.37
CA TYR A 122 33.89 -4.54 9.37
C TYR A 122 34.05 -3.82 8.03
N ASP A 123 33.85 -4.56 6.94
CA ASP A 123 33.81 -4.02 5.58
C ASP A 123 32.39 -3.59 5.18
N ILE A 124 31.37 -4.24 5.74
CA ILE A 124 29.96 -3.93 5.51
C ILE A 124 29.23 -3.86 6.85
N VAL A 125 28.48 -2.77 7.05
CA VAL A 125 27.55 -2.60 8.17
C VAL A 125 26.14 -2.51 7.60
N ILE A 126 25.28 -3.48 7.89
CA ILE A 126 23.85 -3.44 7.54
C ILE A 126 23.07 -2.88 8.74
N THR A 127 22.17 -1.93 8.50
CA THR A 127 21.22 -1.44 9.51
C THR A 127 19.85 -1.17 8.89
N THR A 128 18.83 -0.95 9.72
CA THR A 128 17.47 -0.66 9.24
C THR A 128 17.15 0.82 9.23
N PHE A 129 16.21 1.22 8.37
CA PHE A 129 15.65 2.57 8.40
C PHE A 129 15.04 2.96 9.76
N ASN A 130 14.46 2.01 10.50
CA ASN A 130 13.92 2.26 11.84
C ASN A 130 15.05 2.52 12.85
N ARG A 131 16.12 1.72 12.81
CA ARG A 131 17.33 1.91 13.64
C ARG A 131 18.02 3.24 13.32
N LEU A 132 18.12 3.60 12.03
CA LEU A 132 18.66 4.87 11.56
C LEU A 132 17.83 6.05 12.10
N SER A 133 16.51 6.02 11.94
CA SER A 133 15.59 7.05 12.45
C SER A 133 15.68 7.21 13.98
N ALA A 134 15.78 6.09 14.70
CA ALA A 134 15.94 6.07 16.16
C ALA A 134 17.33 6.53 16.62
N GLU A 135 18.31 6.64 15.73
CA GLU A 135 19.65 7.17 16.04
C GLU A 135 19.76 8.70 15.93
N TRP A 136 18.80 9.36 15.28
CA TRP A 136 18.75 10.82 15.22
C TRP A 136 18.40 11.48 16.56
N GLY A 137 18.90 12.69 16.77
CA GLY A 137 18.44 13.60 17.80
C GLY A 137 19.35 14.83 17.92
N PRO A 138 18.84 16.07 18.13
CA PRO A 138 19.66 17.29 18.07
C PRO A 138 20.87 17.35 19.02
N ARG A 139 20.85 16.57 20.11
CA ARG A 139 21.94 16.44 21.08
C ARG A 139 22.48 15.00 21.20
N LYS A 140 22.03 14.09 20.34
CA LYS A 140 22.35 12.66 20.43
C LYS A 140 23.63 12.36 19.66
N ARG A 141 24.70 12.00 20.38
CA ARG A 141 25.90 11.42 19.78
C ARG A 141 25.61 10.00 19.29
N SER A 142 25.17 9.86 18.04
CA SER A 142 25.05 8.55 17.38
C SER A 142 26.43 8.03 16.98
N ALA A 143 26.62 6.70 17.03
CA ALA A 143 27.83 6.07 16.52
C ALA A 143 27.96 6.25 15.00
N LEU A 144 26.86 6.19 14.25
CA LEU A 144 26.88 6.29 12.78
C LEU A 144 27.33 7.68 12.28
N MET A 145 27.06 8.74 13.04
CA MET A 145 27.49 10.12 12.73
C MET A 145 28.95 10.41 13.12
N GLN A 146 29.57 9.52 13.90
CA GLN A 146 30.99 9.61 14.25
C GLN A 146 31.88 8.82 13.29
N VAL A 147 31.32 8.17 12.27
CA VAL A 147 32.08 7.43 11.25
C VAL A 147 31.99 8.18 9.92
N HIS A 148 33.14 8.38 9.29
CA HIS A 148 33.23 8.80 7.90
C HIS A 148 33.26 7.55 7.01
N TRP A 149 32.09 7.18 6.49
CA TRP A 149 31.91 5.95 5.71
C TRP A 149 32.59 6.05 4.34
N PHE A 150 33.10 4.93 3.83
CA PHE A 150 33.56 4.87 2.44
C PHE A 150 32.37 5.04 1.49
N ARG A 151 31.27 4.36 1.79
CA ARG A 151 30.03 4.42 1.01
C ARG A 151 28.81 4.28 1.91
N VAL A 152 27.75 5.03 1.61
CA VAL A 152 26.40 4.83 2.16
C VAL A 152 25.48 4.41 1.03
N ILE A 153 24.81 3.27 1.19
CA ILE A 153 23.80 2.75 0.27
C ILE A 153 22.46 2.75 1.00
N LEU A 154 21.43 3.35 0.39
CA LEU A 154 20.05 3.26 0.87
C LEU A 154 19.25 2.40 -0.10
N ASP A 155 18.78 1.25 0.35
CA ASP A 155 17.90 0.36 -0.39
C ASP A 155 16.43 0.71 -0.14
N GLU A 156 15.57 0.57 -1.15
CA GLU A 156 14.22 1.17 -1.18
C GLU A 156 14.20 2.65 -0.73
N GLY A 157 15.14 3.43 -1.26
CA GLY A 157 15.38 4.81 -0.86
C GLY A 157 14.22 5.79 -1.12
N HIS A 158 13.23 5.42 -1.95
CA HIS A 158 11.98 6.19 -2.12
C HIS A 158 11.24 6.39 -0.79
N THR A 159 11.46 5.52 0.19
CA THR A 159 10.93 5.64 1.55
C THR A 159 11.50 6.82 2.34
N LEU A 160 12.47 7.58 1.80
CA LEU A 160 12.88 8.90 2.29
C LEU A 160 12.02 10.05 1.72
N GLY A 161 11.56 9.91 0.47
CA GLY A 161 10.71 10.89 -0.23
C GLY A 161 9.23 10.79 0.14
N SER A 162 8.84 9.88 1.04
CA SER A 162 7.45 9.65 1.44
C SER A 162 6.82 10.77 2.28
N SER A 163 7.63 11.75 2.71
CA SER A 163 7.18 13.00 3.32
C SER A 163 8.06 14.14 2.85
N LEU A 164 7.45 15.30 2.59
CA LEU A 164 8.18 16.55 2.35
C LEU A 164 8.70 17.18 3.65
N SER A 165 8.23 16.73 4.81
CA SER A 165 8.77 17.17 6.10
C SER A 165 10.11 16.49 6.41
N LEU A 166 10.99 17.22 7.11
CA LEU A 166 12.28 16.71 7.58
C LEU A 166 12.08 15.68 8.71
N THR A 167 11.79 14.44 8.33
CA THR A 167 11.70 13.30 9.26
C THR A 167 13.06 12.98 9.88
N ASN A 168 13.07 12.43 11.11
CA ASN A 168 14.30 11.94 11.78
C ASN A 168 15.14 11.02 10.87
N LYS A 169 14.47 10.14 10.12
CA LYS A 169 15.05 9.24 9.13
C LYS A 169 15.80 10.00 8.02
N LEU A 170 15.18 11.01 7.43
CA LEU A 170 15.77 11.84 6.38
C LEU A 170 16.90 12.72 6.92
N GLN A 171 16.71 13.35 8.08
CA GLN A 171 17.72 14.16 8.74
C GLN A 171 18.98 13.33 9.04
N MET A 172 18.83 12.15 9.64
CA MET A 172 19.94 11.23 9.88
C MET A 172 20.65 10.85 8.58
N ALA A 173 19.92 10.43 7.54
CA ALA A 173 20.49 10.00 6.27
C ALA A 173 21.31 11.12 5.59
N ILE A 174 20.84 12.37 5.64
CA ILE A 174 21.56 13.52 5.10
C ILE A 174 22.84 13.80 5.90
N SER A 175 22.78 13.68 7.23
CA SER A 175 23.87 14.02 8.16
C SER A 175 24.98 12.96 8.30
N LEU A 176 24.86 11.77 7.70
CA LEU A 176 25.94 10.77 7.66
C LEU A 176 27.12 11.25 6.82
N THR A 177 28.33 11.33 7.36
CA THR A 177 29.52 11.68 6.55
C THR A 177 29.98 10.50 5.70
N ALA A 178 30.13 10.66 4.38
CA ALA A 178 30.48 9.56 3.48
C ALA A 178 31.18 10.03 2.18
N SER A 179 32.14 9.26 1.67
CA SER A 179 32.83 9.54 0.39
C SER A 179 31.98 9.26 -0.85
N SER A 180 30.93 8.44 -0.73
CA SER A 180 30.08 8.03 -1.84
C SER A 180 28.68 7.71 -1.33
N ARG A 181 27.65 8.14 -2.07
CA ARG A 181 26.25 7.95 -1.70
C ARG A 181 25.49 7.30 -2.86
N TRP A 182 24.77 6.22 -2.55
CA TRP A 182 24.02 5.43 -3.51
C TRP A 182 22.58 5.29 -3.01
N LEU A 183 21.62 5.42 -3.92
CA LEU A 183 20.21 5.23 -3.63
C LEU A 183 19.63 4.22 -4.62
N LEU A 184 19.16 3.10 -4.09
CA LEU A 184 18.52 2.03 -4.86
C LEU A 184 17.01 2.12 -4.63
N THR A 185 16.24 2.11 -5.72
CA THR A 185 14.77 2.12 -5.66
C THR A 185 14.21 1.70 -7.01
N GLY A 186 13.16 0.88 -7.02
CA GLY A 186 12.42 0.53 -8.24
C GLY A 186 11.61 1.72 -8.78
N THR A 187 11.08 2.56 -7.90
CA THR A 187 10.27 3.74 -8.25
C THR A 187 10.74 4.97 -7.46
N PRO A 188 11.51 5.90 -8.04
CA PRO A 188 12.03 7.07 -7.30
C PRO A 188 10.93 8.05 -6.89
N THR A 189 9.86 8.14 -7.68
CA THR A 189 8.56 8.68 -7.28
C THR A 189 7.58 7.53 -7.11
N ARG A 190 6.73 7.53 -6.08
CA ARG A 190 5.62 6.55 -5.98
C ARG A 190 4.67 6.71 -7.16
N ASN A 191 4.37 5.62 -7.87
CA ASN A 191 3.41 5.58 -8.99
C ASN A 191 1.94 5.61 -8.50
N THR A 192 1.61 6.55 -7.61
CA THR A 192 0.20 6.94 -7.44
C THR A 192 -0.13 8.00 -8.49
N PRO A 193 -1.42 8.24 -8.83
CA PRO A 193 -1.79 9.37 -9.69
C PRO A 193 -1.34 10.75 -9.15
N ASN A 194 -0.92 10.77 -7.88
CA ASN A 194 -0.38 11.88 -7.09
C ASN A 194 1.14 11.86 -6.96
N SER A 195 1.85 11.28 -7.95
CA SER A 195 3.31 11.26 -8.03
C SER A 195 3.86 12.69 -8.21
N GLN A 196 3.84 13.49 -7.16
CA GLN A 196 4.39 14.85 -7.18
C GLN A 196 5.89 14.78 -7.35
N LEU A 197 6.41 15.58 -8.28
CA LEU A 197 7.84 15.69 -8.55
C LEU A 197 8.63 16.11 -7.30
N SER A 198 7.97 16.85 -6.38
CA SER A 198 8.46 17.24 -5.05
C SER A 198 9.12 16.10 -4.25
N HIS A 199 8.66 14.86 -4.39
CA HIS A 199 9.23 13.69 -3.70
C HIS A 199 10.66 13.32 -4.16
N LEU A 200 11.15 13.84 -5.29
CA LEU A 200 12.55 13.67 -5.70
C LEU A 200 13.52 14.55 -4.89
N GLN A 201 13.08 15.71 -4.38
CA GLN A 201 13.97 16.66 -3.71
C GLN A 201 14.68 16.05 -2.48
N PRO A 202 13.98 15.33 -1.57
CA PRO A 202 14.64 14.63 -0.46
C PRO A 202 15.71 13.62 -0.90
N LEU A 203 15.53 12.99 -2.07
CA LEU A 203 16.48 12.01 -2.62
C LEU A 203 17.74 12.71 -3.15
N LEU A 204 17.57 13.80 -3.91
CA LEU A 204 18.66 14.67 -4.37
C LEU A 204 19.43 15.29 -3.18
N LYS A 205 18.71 15.68 -2.13
CA LYS A 205 19.29 16.19 -0.88
C LYS A 205 20.07 15.13 -0.12
N PHE A 206 19.65 13.86 -0.15
CA PHE A 206 20.49 12.76 0.32
C PHE A 206 21.71 12.55 -0.58
N LEU A 207 21.59 12.63 -1.90
CA LEU A 207 22.75 12.50 -2.81
C LEU A 207 23.71 13.70 -2.76
N HIS A 208 23.43 14.74 -1.96
CA HIS A 208 24.19 15.99 -1.86
C HIS A 208 24.33 16.74 -3.19
N GLU A 209 23.38 16.55 -4.11
CA GLU A 209 23.38 17.24 -5.41
C GLU A 209 23.34 18.76 -5.24
N GLU A 210 24.29 19.45 -5.87
CA GLU A 210 24.66 20.83 -5.55
C GLU A 210 23.58 21.85 -5.95
N ALA A 211 23.00 21.72 -7.15
CA ALA A 211 22.14 22.75 -7.72
C ALA A 211 20.73 22.77 -7.13
N TYR A 212 20.17 21.59 -6.86
CA TYR A 212 18.77 21.37 -6.53
C TYR A 212 18.56 20.52 -5.27
N GLY A 213 19.46 19.58 -4.98
CA GLY A 213 19.44 18.79 -3.75
C GLY A 213 19.73 19.63 -2.50
N GLN A 214 20.76 20.48 -2.56
CA GLN A 214 21.13 21.37 -1.46
C GLN A 214 20.27 22.63 -1.39
N ASN A 215 19.82 23.17 -2.54
CA ASN A 215 19.06 24.42 -2.61
C ASN A 215 17.59 24.21 -3.02
N GLN A 216 16.70 24.17 -2.03
CA GLN A 216 15.25 24.06 -2.20
C GLN A 216 14.66 25.16 -3.12
N LYS A 217 15.13 26.41 -3.01
CA LYS A 217 14.61 27.53 -3.81
C LYS A 217 14.95 27.36 -5.29
N SER A 218 16.17 26.90 -5.59
CA SER A 218 16.60 26.57 -6.95
C SER A 218 15.81 25.41 -7.54
N TRP A 219 15.49 24.38 -6.75
CA TRP A 219 14.62 23.29 -7.18
C TRP A 219 13.20 23.78 -7.53
N GLU A 220 12.61 24.58 -6.64
CA GLU A 220 11.26 25.12 -6.84
C GLU A 220 11.13 26.02 -8.07
N ALA A 221 12.04 26.98 -8.23
CA ALA A 221 12.01 27.94 -9.33
C ALA A 221 12.56 27.35 -10.65
N GLY A 222 13.56 26.47 -10.57
CA GLY A 222 14.26 25.94 -11.73
C GLY A 222 13.58 24.74 -12.38
N ILE A 223 12.96 23.86 -11.60
CA ILE A 223 12.37 22.60 -12.07
C ILE A 223 10.90 22.47 -11.68
N LEU A 224 10.55 22.52 -10.39
CA LEU A 224 9.21 22.13 -9.92
C LEU A 224 8.09 22.99 -10.51
N LYS A 225 8.13 24.32 -10.29
CA LYS A 225 7.07 25.23 -10.78
C LYS A 225 6.99 25.26 -12.32
N PRO A 226 8.11 25.35 -13.07
CA PRO A 226 8.05 25.25 -14.54
C PRO A 226 7.47 23.91 -15.03
N PHE A 227 7.82 22.78 -14.39
CA PHE A 227 7.29 21.47 -14.76
C PHE A 227 5.79 21.34 -14.48
N GLU A 228 5.32 21.82 -13.33
CA GLU A 228 3.88 21.86 -12.97
C GLU A 228 3.08 22.77 -13.90
N ALA A 229 3.69 23.86 -14.37
CA ALA A 229 3.17 24.75 -15.40
C ALA A 229 3.27 24.20 -16.84
N LYS A 230 3.78 22.96 -17.02
CA LYS A 230 4.02 22.29 -18.30
C LYS A 230 4.98 23.02 -19.26
N MET A 231 5.92 23.79 -18.71
CA MET A 231 6.97 24.46 -19.47
C MET A 231 8.07 23.46 -19.86
N GLU A 232 8.52 23.49 -21.11
CA GLU A 232 9.53 22.54 -21.62
C GLU A 232 10.90 22.76 -20.98
N GLU A 233 11.23 23.98 -20.51
CA GLU A 233 12.45 24.26 -19.75
C GLU A 233 12.51 23.48 -18.44
N GLY A 234 11.36 23.33 -17.74
CA GLY A 234 11.27 22.55 -16.51
C GLY A 234 11.54 21.06 -16.76
N ARG A 235 10.93 20.52 -17.82
CA ARG A 235 11.14 19.14 -18.27
C ARG A 235 12.58 18.90 -18.72
N SER A 236 13.15 19.80 -19.52
CA SER A 236 14.51 19.69 -20.05
C SER A 236 15.55 19.71 -18.93
N ARG A 237 15.45 20.64 -17.97
CA ARG A 237 16.32 20.70 -16.78
C ARG A 237 16.20 19.44 -15.92
N LEU A 238 14.99 18.95 -15.69
CA LEU A 238 14.76 17.69 -14.97
C LEU A 238 15.45 16.51 -15.68
N LEU A 239 15.29 16.38 -17.01
CA LEU A 239 15.94 15.31 -17.78
C LEU A 239 17.47 15.43 -17.77
N GLN A 240 18.02 16.64 -17.84
CA GLN A 240 19.47 16.88 -17.75
C GLN A 240 20.02 16.50 -16.37
N LEU A 241 19.32 16.86 -15.29
CA LEU A 241 19.64 16.47 -13.92
C LEU A 241 19.63 14.94 -13.77
N LEU A 242 18.53 14.30 -14.14
CA LEU A 242 18.37 12.85 -14.01
C LEU A 242 19.40 12.08 -14.84
N ARG A 243 19.73 12.50 -16.06
CA ARG A 243 20.80 11.91 -16.87
C ARG A 243 22.18 11.93 -16.19
N ARG A 244 22.41 12.84 -15.23
CA ARG A 244 23.69 13.00 -14.53
C ARG A 244 23.77 12.21 -13.21
N CYS A 245 22.63 11.94 -12.56
CA CYS A 245 22.59 11.31 -11.23
C CYS A 245 21.76 10.00 -11.16
N MET A 246 21.07 9.60 -12.23
CA MET A 246 20.20 8.42 -12.27
C MET A 246 20.56 7.52 -13.44
N ILE A 247 20.67 6.23 -13.15
CA ILE A 247 20.74 5.15 -14.14
C ILE A 247 19.45 4.35 -13.99
N SER A 248 18.72 4.17 -15.08
CA SER A 248 17.45 3.43 -15.10
C SER A 248 17.34 2.63 -16.40
N ALA A 249 16.91 1.38 -16.28
CA ALA A 249 16.66 0.47 -17.39
C ALA A 249 15.27 -0.13 -17.21
N ARG A 250 14.49 -0.21 -18.29
CA ARG A 250 13.12 -0.73 -18.26
C ARG A 250 13.14 -2.21 -18.63
N LYS A 251 12.09 -2.95 -18.24
CA LYS A 251 11.99 -4.38 -18.60
C LYS A 251 11.93 -4.63 -20.11
N ILE A 252 11.37 -3.69 -20.88
CA ILE A 252 11.38 -3.74 -22.36
C ILE A 252 12.78 -3.60 -22.97
N ASP A 253 13.75 -3.07 -22.22
CA ASP A 253 15.15 -2.96 -22.64
C ASP A 253 15.92 -4.28 -22.39
N LEU A 254 15.28 -5.31 -21.81
CA LEU A 254 15.86 -6.62 -21.49
C LEU A 254 15.33 -7.70 -22.45
N GLN A 255 16.22 -8.25 -23.29
CA GLN A 255 15.84 -9.14 -24.39
C GLN A 255 15.25 -10.50 -23.99
N ASN A 256 15.55 -11.00 -22.77
CA ASN A 256 15.30 -12.38 -22.36
C ASN A 256 14.20 -12.52 -21.29
N ILE A 257 13.31 -11.53 -21.13
CA ILE A 257 12.18 -11.63 -20.19
C ILE A 257 10.90 -11.92 -20.98
N PRO A 258 10.16 -13.00 -20.66
CA PRO A 258 8.91 -13.34 -21.34
C PRO A 258 7.80 -12.31 -21.05
N PRO A 259 6.77 -12.22 -21.93
CA PRO A 259 5.73 -11.20 -21.80
C PRO A 259 4.90 -11.34 -20.52
N CYS A 260 4.52 -10.20 -19.95
CA CYS A 260 3.60 -10.11 -18.83
C CYS A 260 2.22 -9.67 -19.33
N ILE A 261 1.25 -10.58 -19.30
CA ILE A 261 -0.11 -10.39 -19.81
C ILE A 261 -1.00 -10.00 -18.63
N LYS A 262 -1.45 -8.74 -18.59
CA LYS A 262 -2.38 -8.25 -17.55
C LYS A 262 -3.82 -8.33 -18.05
N LYS A 263 -4.71 -8.89 -17.22
CA LYS A 263 -6.17 -8.96 -17.43
C LYS A 263 -6.87 -8.42 -16.18
N VAL A 264 -7.98 -7.70 -16.39
CA VAL A 264 -8.93 -7.32 -15.33
C VAL A 264 -10.16 -8.20 -15.50
N THR A 265 -10.64 -8.80 -14.40
CA THR A 265 -11.84 -9.63 -14.39
C THR A 265 -12.84 -9.08 -13.39
N PHE A 266 -14.00 -8.68 -13.90
CA PHE A 266 -15.13 -8.25 -13.09
C PHE A 266 -15.92 -9.47 -12.60
N VAL A 267 -16.02 -9.60 -11.28
CA VAL A 267 -16.71 -10.70 -10.59
C VAL A 267 -18.07 -10.19 -10.10
N ASN A 268 -19.13 -10.98 -10.29
CA ASN A 268 -20.45 -10.69 -9.77
C ASN A 268 -20.61 -11.25 -8.35
N PHE A 269 -21.45 -10.64 -7.53
CA PHE A 269 -21.76 -11.18 -6.20
C PHE A 269 -22.59 -12.47 -6.29
N THR A 270 -22.41 -13.33 -5.29
CA THR A 270 -23.39 -14.35 -4.89
C THR A 270 -24.46 -13.71 -4.01
N ASP A 271 -25.68 -14.25 -3.98
CA ASP A 271 -26.82 -13.63 -3.25
C ASP A 271 -26.54 -13.37 -1.77
N GLU A 272 -25.84 -14.28 -1.08
CA GLU A 272 -25.47 -14.14 0.33
C GLU A 272 -24.46 -12.99 0.55
N HIS A 273 -23.44 -12.92 -0.30
CA HIS A 273 -22.39 -11.89 -0.24
C HIS A 273 -22.97 -10.51 -0.62
N ALA A 274 -23.89 -10.45 -1.59
CA ALA A 274 -24.59 -9.23 -1.98
C ALA A 274 -25.41 -8.64 -0.81
N ARG A 275 -26.11 -9.48 -0.02
CA ARG A 275 -26.87 -9.01 1.15
C ARG A 275 -25.96 -8.35 2.18
N SER A 276 -24.86 -9.01 2.55
CA SER A 276 -23.86 -8.49 3.50
C SER A 276 -23.22 -7.17 3.01
N TYR A 277 -22.86 -7.10 1.73
CA TYR A 277 -22.34 -5.87 1.12
C TYR A 277 -23.40 -4.73 1.18
N ASN A 278 -24.66 -5.04 0.84
CA ASN A 278 -25.76 -4.07 0.83
C ASN A 278 -26.14 -3.57 2.24
N GLU A 279 -25.98 -4.37 3.30
CA GLU A 279 -26.13 -3.94 4.69
C GLU A 279 -25.11 -2.85 5.06
N LEU A 280 -23.87 -2.94 4.58
CA LEU A 280 -22.89 -1.86 4.76
C LEU A 280 -23.19 -0.64 3.89
N VAL A 281 -23.54 -0.86 2.62
CA VAL A 281 -23.87 0.24 1.70
C VAL A 281 -25.06 1.06 2.19
N VAL A 282 -26.12 0.45 2.75
CA VAL A 282 -27.29 1.22 3.22
C VAL A 282 -26.92 2.15 4.37
N THR A 283 -26.08 1.72 5.31
CA THR A 283 -25.61 2.56 6.43
C THR A 283 -24.79 3.75 5.93
N VAL A 284 -23.87 3.51 4.98
CA VAL A 284 -23.03 4.56 4.39
C VAL A 284 -23.85 5.55 3.55
N ARG A 285 -24.76 5.06 2.71
CA ARG A 285 -25.65 5.92 1.91
C ARG A 285 -26.65 6.68 2.79
N ARG A 286 -27.11 6.11 3.91
CA ARG A 286 -27.98 6.78 4.90
C ARG A 286 -27.24 7.95 5.55
N ASN A 287 -26.00 7.79 6.01
CA ASN A 287 -25.20 8.92 6.52
C ASN A 287 -25.07 10.05 5.49
N ILE A 288 -24.73 9.71 4.24
CA ILE A 288 -24.54 10.70 3.18
C ILE A 288 -25.85 11.44 2.87
N LEU A 289 -26.98 10.72 2.77
CA LEU A 289 -28.29 11.34 2.48
C LEU A 289 -28.82 12.16 3.66
N MET A 290 -28.72 11.67 4.90
CA MET A 290 -29.28 12.36 6.08
C MET A 290 -28.47 13.60 6.49
N ALA A 291 -27.21 13.73 6.07
CA ALA A 291 -26.40 14.91 6.30
C ALA A 291 -26.88 16.10 5.43
N ASP A 292 -27.83 16.89 5.95
CA ASP A 292 -28.51 18.03 5.29
C ASP A 292 -28.98 17.73 3.86
N TRP A 293 -29.60 16.56 3.67
CA TRP A 293 -30.11 16.08 2.39
C TRP A 293 -29.02 16.03 1.29
N ASN A 294 -27.94 15.30 1.59
CA ASN A 294 -26.76 15.13 0.72
C ASN A 294 -25.91 16.41 0.56
N ASP A 295 -25.68 17.20 1.62
CA ASP A 295 -24.62 18.23 1.59
C ASP A 295 -23.24 17.61 1.84
N PRO A 296 -22.30 17.69 0.88
CA PRO A 296 -20.95 17.19 1.09
C PRO A 296 -20.16 17.99 2.14
N SER A 297 -20.65 19.15 2.59
CA SER A 297 -19.97 19.98 3.58
C SER A 297 -20.54 19.90 5.00
N HIS A 298 -21.69 19.26 5.19
CA HIS A 298 -22.30 19.08 6.51
C HIS A 298 -21.34 18.36 7.44
N VAL A 299 -21.33 18.72 8.73
CA VAL A 299 -20.27 18.30 9.67
C VAL A 299 -20.21 16.78 9.86
N GLU A 300 -21.33 16.08 9.69
CA GLU A 300 -21.45 14.63 9.83
C GLU A 300 -21.32 13.84 8.51
N SER A 301 -21.31 14.53 7.36
CA SER A 301 -21.22 13.89 6.06
C SER A 301 -19.86 13.21 5.88
N LEU A 302 -19.84 11.92 5.51
CA LEU A 302 -18.60 11.21 5.14
C LEU A 302 -17.89 11.85 3.94
N LEU A 303 -18.59 12.64 3.11
CA LEU A 303 -17.99 13.40 2.00
C LEU A 303 -17.21 14.64 2.50
N ASN A 304 -17.42 15.07 3.74
CA ASN A 304 -16.77 16.26 4.30
C ASN A 304 -15.24 16.08 4.38
N PRO A 305 -14.44 17.05 3.89
CA PRO A 305 -12.98 17.03 4.05
C PRO A 305 -12.50 16.93 5.50
N LYS A 306 -13.29 17.37 6.49
CA LYS A 306 -12.99 17.23 7.92
C LYS A 306 -13.12 15.77 8.40
N GLN A 307 -14.07 15.01 7.85
CA GLN A 307 -14.37 13.62 8.23
C GLN A 307 -13.46 12.56 7.59
N TRP A 308 -12.31 12.98 7.05
CA TRP A 308 -11.40 12.10 6.28
C TRP A 308 -11.02 10.79 6.98
N LYS A 309 -10.85 10.80 8.31
CA LYS A 309 -10.51 9.58 9.08
C LYS A 309 -11.62 8.53 8.95
N PHE A 310 -12.86 8.93 9.21
CA PHE A 310 -14.02 8.06 9.12
C PHE A 310 -14.24 7.62 7.68
N ARG A 311 -14.13 8.53 6.69
CA ARG A 311 -14.16 8.18 5.26
C ARG A 311 -13.13 7.11 4.90
N SER A 312 -11.87 7.26 5.29
CA SER A 312 -10.83 6.26 4.98
C SER A 312 -11.14 4.90 5.61
N THR A 313 -11.66 4.86 6.85
CA THR A 313 -12.12 3.61 7.50
C THR A 313 -13.33 3.00 6.78
N THR A 314 -14.34 3.81 6.45
CA THR A 314 -15.52 3.37 5.71
C THR A 314 -15.14 2.79 4.35
N ILE A 315 -14.27 3.45 3.60
CA ILE A 315 -13.79 2.96 2.29
C ILE A 315 -12.98 1.67 2.47
N ARG A 316 -12.12 1.55 3.49
CA ARG A 316 -11.45 0.28 3.82
C ARG A 316 -12.48 -0.83 4.04
N ASN A 317 -13.54 -0.55 4.81
CA ASN A 317 -14.56 -1.54 5.14
C ASN A 317 -15.42 -1.92 3.93
N VAL A 318 -15.79 -0.97 3.06
CA VAL A 318 -16.52 -1.24 1.80
C VAL A 318 -15.64 -2.00 0.79
N ARG A 319 -14.32 -1.78 0.77
CA ARG A 319 -13.39 -2.61 -0.03
C ARG A 319 -13.27 -4.02 0.54
N LEU A 320 -13.27 -4.16 1.86
CA LEU A 320 -13.24 -5.46 2.52
C LEU A 320 -14.55 -6.24 2.34
N SER A 321 -15.72 -5.57 2.34
CA SER A 321 -17.01 -6.20 2.04
C SER A 321 -17.20 -6.57 0.56
N CYS A 322 -16.30 -6.16 -0.34
CA CYS A 322 -16.18 -6.71 -1.70
C CYS A 322 -15.41 -8.05 -1.72
N CYS A 323 -14.72 -8.39 -0.63
CA CYS A 323 -13.79 -9.51 -0.52
C CYS A 323 -14.30 -10.61 0.42
N VAL A 324 -14.99 -10.24 1.49
CA VAL A 324 -15.45 -11.12 2.58
C VAL A 324 -16.82 -10.64 3.04
N ALA A 325 -17.79 -11.55 3.20
CA ALA A 325 -19.04 -11.19 3.84
C ALA A 325 -18.85 -11.06 5.37
N GLY A 326 -19.60 -10.14 5.95
CA GLY A 326 -19.61 -9.87 7.39
C GLY A 326 -20.95 -9.34 7.85
N HIS A 327 -21.02 -8.96 9.11
CA HIS A 327 -22.26 -8.49 9.73
C HIS A 327 -22.06 -7.10 10.33
N ILE A 328 -23.07 -6.24 10.15
CA ILE A 328 -23.19 -5.02 10.95
C ILE A 328 -24.02 -5.34 12.18
N LYS A 329 -23.37 -5.20 13.33
CA LYS A 329 -24.06 -5.15 14.61
C LYS A 329 -24.71 -3.77 14.74
N VAL A 330 -26.04 -3.75 14.64
CA VAL A 330 -26.86 -2.58 14.97
C VAL A 330 -27.36 -2.80 16.39
N THR A 331 -26.56 -2.41 17.36
CA THR A 331 -26.64 -2.84 18.77
C THR A 331 -27.41 -1.91 19.69
N GLU A 332 -27.48 -0.62 19.37
CA GLU A 332 -27.93 0.41 20.33
C GLU A 332 -29.02 1.37 19.80
N ALA A 333 -29.70 1.06 18.69
CA ALA A 333 -30.78 1.91 18.15
C ALA A 333 -32.15 1.75 18.89
N GLY A 334 -32.20 1.01 20.00
CA GLY A 334 -33.46 0.64 20.65
C GLY A 334 -34.20 1.83 21.27
N GLU A 335 -33.46 2.78 21.85
CA GLU A 335 -34.02 4.00 22.45
C GLU A 335 -34.40 5.01 21.36
N ASP A 336 -33.54 5.23 20.35
CA ASP A 336 -33.83 6.11 19.20
C ASP A 336 -35.04 5.65 18.36
N ILE A 337 -35.21 4.33 18.18
CA ILE A 337 -36.41 3.77 17.55
C ILE A 337 -37.64 4.02 18.42
N GLN A 338 -37.53 3.95 19.75
CA GLN A 338 -38.66 4.26 20.62
C GLN A 338 -39.04 5.74 20.54
N GLU A 339 -38.08 6.66 20.56
CA GLU A 339 -38.31 8.10 20.35
C GLU A 339 -39.01 8.37 19.00
N THR A 340 -38.55 7.72 17.92
CA THR A 340 -39.23 7.77 16.61
C THR A 340 -40.69 7.30 16.69
N MET A 341 -40.94 6.17 17.37
CA MET A 341 -42.29 5.66 17.54
C MET A 341 -43.16 6.58 18.40
N ASP A 342 -42.60 7.28 19.38
CA ASP A 342 -43.31 8.20 20.25
C ASP A 342 -43.71 9.48 19.48
N ILE A 343 -42.83 10.01 18.61
CA ILE A 343 -43.17 11.10 17.66
C ILE A 343 -44.31 10.69 16.71
N LEU A 344 -44.33 9.44 16.25
CA LEU A 344 -45.44 8.93 15.44
C LEU A 344 -46.76 8.86 16.23
N VAL A 345 -46.70 8.52 17.52
CA VAL A 345 -47.88 8.49 18.40
C VAL A 345 -48.41 9.90 18.67
N GLU A 346 -47.53 10.88 18.92
CA GLU A 346 -47.90 12.30 19.03
C GLU A 346 -48.55 12.85 17.75
N THR A 347 -48.11 12.36 16.58
CA THR A 347 -48.73 12.63 15.27
C THR A 347 -49.89 11.69 14.92
N GLY A 348 -50.47 11.03 15.94
CA GLY A 348 -51.75 10.33 15.86
C GLY A 348 -51.69 8.88 15.40
N LEU A 349 -50.56 8.18 15.57
CA LEU A 349 -50.49 6.71 15.43
C LEU A 349 -50.99 6.06 16.73
N ASP A 350 -51.92 5.11 16.63
CA ASP A 350 -52.38 4.36 17.80
C ASP A 350 -51.32 3.31 18.22
N PRO A 351 -50.78 3.34 19.45
CA PRO A 351 -49.82 2.35 19.96
C PRO A 351 -50.33 0.90 19.93
N LEU A 352 -51.64 0.69 19.90
CA LEU A 352 -52.28 -0.63 19.86
C LEU A 352 -52.57 -1.13 18.43
N SER A 353 -52.26 -0.33 17.42
CA SER A 353 -52.54 -0.68 16.02
C SER A 353 -51.55 -1.68 15.43
N GLU A 354 -52.02 -2.44 14.43
CA GLU A 354 -51.15 -3.27 13.59
C GLU A 354 -50.12 -2.41 12.82
N GLU A 355 -50.46 -1.16 12.48
CA GLU A 355 -49.54 -0.19 11.85
C GLU A 355 -48.34 0.12 12.76
N TYR A 356 -48.57 0.37 14.06
CA TYR A 356 -47.50 0.59 15.03
C TYR A 356 -46.56 -0.61 15.15
N ALA A 357 -47.13 -1.82 15.29
CA ALA A 357 -46.36 -3.05 15.36
C ALA A 357 -45.55 -3.30 14.07
N PHE A 358 -46.15 -3.04 12.91
CA PHE A 358 -45.50 -3.16 11.60
C PHE A 358 -44.33 -2.19 11.45
N ILE A 359 -44.52 -0.89 11.71
CA ILE A 359 -43.44 0.11 11.59
C ILE A 359 -42.28 -0.25 12.52
N LYS A 360 -42.57 -0.51 13.80
CA LYS A 360 -41.55 -0.87 14.81
C LYS A 360 -40.76 -2.12 14.44
N TYR A 361 -41.43 -3.15 13.93
CA TYR A 361 -40.78 -4.37 13.46
C TYR A 361 -39.82 -4.10 12.29
N ASN A 362 -40.26 -3.36 11.27
CA ASN A 362 -39.44 -3.07 10.09
C ASN A 362 -38.27 -2.11 10.39
N LEU A 363 -38.39 -1.21 11.38
CA LEU A 363 -37.27 -0.39 11.86
C LEU A 363 -36.20 -1.22 12.59
N LEU A 364 -36.60 -2.23 13.36
CA LEU A 364 -35.70 -3.13 14.07
C LEU A 364 -35.00 -4.13 13.14
N TYR A 365 -35.76 -4.81 12.27
CA TYR A 365 -35.29 -5.98 11.50
C TYR A 365 -35.09 -5.72 9.99
N GLY A 366 -35.53 -4.57 9.48
CA GLY A 366 -35.60 -4.30 8.05
C GLY A 366 -36.93 -4.77 7.42
N GLY A 367 -37.18 -4.33 6.19
CA GLY A 367 -38.48 -4.48 5.54
C GLY A 367 -38.46 -4.24 4.03
N ASN A 368 -39.54 -4.61 3.34
CA ASN A 368 -39.71 -4.27 1.93
C ASN A 368 -40.15 -2.81 1.78
N CYS A 369 -39.52 -2.09 0.86
CA CYS A 369 -39.93 -0.73 0.47
C CYS A 369 -41.34 -0.77 -0.15
N GLN A 370 -42.28 0.03 0.39
CA GLN A 370 -43.66 0.04 -0.11
C GLN A 370 -43.81 0.57 -1.54
N ARG A 371 -42.79 1.25 -2.11
CA ARG A 371 -42.79 1.75 -3.49
C ARG A 371 -42.20 0.76 -4.52
N CYS A 372 -41.05 0.14 -4.23
CA CYS A 372 -40.36 -0.74 -5.18
C CYS A 372 -40.36 -2.23 -4.79
N ASN A 373 -40.88 -2.58 -3.61
CA ASN A 373 -40.90 -3.93 -3.02
C ASN A 373 -39.52 -4.59 -2.80
N GLU A 374 -38.42 -3.88 -3.03
CA GLU A 374 -37.08 -4.36 -2.65
C GLU A 374 -36.90 -4.34 -1.14
N TRP A 375 -36.24 -5.38 -0.61
CA TRP A 375 -35.91 -5.48 0.82
C TRP A 375 -34.79 -4.52 1.20
N CYS A 376 -34.96 -3.79 2.30
CA CYS A 376 -33.97 -2.86 2.83
C CYS A 376 -33.81 -3.02 4.34
N ARG A 377 -32.55 -3.09 4.80
CA ARG A 377 -32.23 -3.31 6.22
C ARG A 377 -32.61 -2.12 7.12
N LEU A 378 -32.50 -0.90 6.61
CA LEU A 378 -32.77 0.36 7.32
C LEU A 378 -33.75 1.21 6.50
N PRO A 379 -35.06 0.88 6.49
CA PRO A 379 -36.07 1.71 5.82
C PRO A 379 -36.08 3.14 6.39
N ILE A 380 -36.52 4.08 5.56
CA ILE A 380 -36.88 5.44 5.98
C ILE A 380 -38.37 5.42 6.27
N VAL A 381 -38.74 5.82 7.48
CA VAL A 381 -40.15 6.09 7.82
C VAL A 381 -40.46 7.54 7.49
N THR A 382 -41.52 7.77 6.72
CA THR A 382 -41.98 9.13 6.35
C THR A 382 -42.99 9.66 7.38
N PRO A 383 -43.18 10.99 7.48
CA PRO A 383 -44.24 11.58 8.34
C PRO A 383 -45.65 11.04 8.05
N CYS A 384 -45.92 10.67 6.79
CA CYS A 384 -47.13 9.95 6.38
C CYS A 384 -47.07 8.42 6.59
N ARG A 385 -46.20 7.93 7.49
CA ARG A 385 -46.07 6.55 7.98
C ARG A 385 -45.62 5.49 6.96
N HIS A 386 -45.40 5.86 5.70
CA HIS A 386 -44.87 4.96 4.69
C HIS A 386 -43.39 4.62 4.92
N LEU A 387 -43.05 3.34 4.70
CA LEU A 387 -41.71 2.78 4.76
C LEU A 387 -41.11 2.66 3.36
N LEU A 388 -40.05 3.42 3.11
CA LEU A 388 -39.42 3.54 1.79
C LEU A 388 -37.90 3.29 1.88
N CYS A 389 -37.29 2.72 0.84
CA CYS A 389 -35.83 2.63 0.75
C CYS A 389 -35.21 3.99 0.39
N LEU A 390 -33.92 4.16 0.68
CA LEU A 390 -33.16 5.40 0.39
C LEU A 390 -33.32 5.87 -1.07
N ASP A 391 -33.27 4.95 -2.04
CA ASP A 391 -33.42 5.28 -3.46
C ASP A 391 -34.82 5.79 -3.81
N CYS A 392 -35.86 5.26 -3.16
CA CYS A 392 -37.23 5.71 -3.38
C CYS A 392 -37.50 7.06 -2.72
N VAL A 393 -36.97 7.30 -1.51
CA VAL A 393 -37.10 8.60 -0.83
C VAL A 393 -36.31 9.69 -1.55
N GLY A 394 -35.11 9.36 -2.05
CA GLY A 394 -34.25 10.31 -2.78
C GLY A 394 -34.80 10.80 -4.13
N LEU A 395 -35.95 10.29 -4.61
CA LEU A 395 -36.57 10.76 -5.86
C LEU A 395 -37.19 12.16 -5.75
N ASP A 396 -37.69 12.54 -4.56
CA ASP A 396 -38.21 13.88 -4.30
C ASP A 396 -37.94 14.29 -2.84
N SER A 397 -37.30 15.43 -2.65
CA SER A 397 -36.95 15.96 -1.32
C SER A 397 -38.06 16.76 -0.65
N LYS A 398 -39.20 16.96 -1.32
CA LYS A 398 -40.31 17.83 -0.85
C LYS A 398 -41.58 17.07 -0.52
N MET A 399 -41.72 15.83 -0.97
CA MET A 399 -42.95 15.06 -0.80
C MET A 399 -42.75 13.55 -0.75
N CYS A 400 -43.70 12.83 -0.17
CA CYS A 400 -43.71 11.38 -0.16
C CYS A 400 -43.85 10.83 -1.58
N THR A 401 -42.89 9.98 -1.95
CA THR A 401 -42.77 9.42 -3.29
C THR A 401 -43.63 8.17 -3.50
N LEU A 402 -44.33 7.67 -2.48
CA LEU A 402 -45.27 6.56 -2.67
C LEU A 402 -46.41 6.98 -3.62
N PRO A 403 -46.69 6.23 -4.70
CA PRO A 403 -47.78 6.57 -5.64
C PRO A 403 -49.12 6.72 -4.91
N GLY A 404 -49.76 7.88 -5.11
CA GLY A 404 -51.07 8.19 -4.51
C GLY A 404 -51.03 8.84 -3.12
N CYS A 405 -49.87 8.94 -2.45
CA CYS A 405 -49.79 9.57 -1.13
C CYS A 405 -49.87 11.10 -1.18
N GLY A 406 -49.00 11.75 -1.96
CA GLY A 406 -49.06 13.21 -2.19
C GLY A 406 -48.65 14.11 -1.01
N HIS A 407 -48.29 13.54 0.15
CA HIS A 407 -47.96 14.30 1.37
C HIS A 407 -46.69 15.14 1.21
N LEU A 408 -46.76 16.45 1.53
CA LEU A 408 -45.64 17.39 1.49
C LEU A 408 -44.89 17.39 2.84
N TYR A 409 -43.56 17.47 2.79
CA TYR A 409 -42.69 17.56 3.97
C TYR A 409 -42.56 19.00 4.49
N GLU A 410 -42.36 19.16 5.81
CA GLU A 410 -41.98 20.44 6.41
C GLU A 410 -40.55 20.82 6.01
N MET A 411 -40.39 21.86 5.18
CA MET A 411 -39.08 22.28 4.69
C MET A 411 -38.44 23.35 5.59
N GLN A 412 -37.20 23.13 6.02
CA GLN A 412 -36.37 24.16 6.69
C GLN A 412 -35.54 24.90 5.64
N SER A 413 -35.57 26.25 5.64
CA SER A 413 -34.84 27.09 4.68
C SER A 413 -33.52 27.68 5.24
N PRO A 414 -32.59 28.13 4.38
CA PRO A 414 -31.33 28.77 4.80
C PRO A 414 -31.52 30.12 5.53
N GLU A 415 -32.62 30.84 5.29
CA GLU A 415 -32.92 32.11 5.94
C GLU A 415 -33.47 31.94 7.37
N THR A 416 -33.93 30.74 7.72
CA THR A 416 -34.55 30.46 9.02
C THR A 416 -33.47 30.11 10.04
N LEU A 417 -33.32 30.93 11.10
CA LEU A 417 -32.31 30.71 12.15
C LEU A 417 -32.44 29.31 12.77
N ALA A 418 -31.39 28.50 12.60
CA ALA A 418 -31.34 27.14 13.10
C ALA A 418 -30.73 27.04 14.52
N ARG A 419 -30.86 25.85 15.12
CA ARG A 419 -30.47 25.51 16.50
C ARG A 419 -28.95 25.58 16.70
N PRO A 420 -28.44 25.63 17.96
CA PRO A 420 -26.99 25.73 18.23
C PRO A 420 -26.10 24.64 17.61
N GLU A 421 -26.68 23.51 17.22
CA GLU A 421 -25.98 22.31 16.79
C GLU A 421 -25.92 22.11 15.26
N ASN A 422 -26.80 22.77 14.49
CA ASN A 422 -26.76 22.77 13.02
C ASN A 422 -26.88 24.21 12.47
N PRO A 423 -25.79 24.84 11.98
CA PRO A 423 -25.79 26.22 11.51
C PRO A 423 -26.31 26.34 10.07
N ASN A 424 -27.62 26.56 9.94
CA ASN A 424 -28.40 26.86 8.72
C ASN A 424 -28.10 25.98 7.48
N PRO A 425 -29.02 25.09 7.05
CA PRO A 425 -28.81 24.26 5.87
C PRO A 425 -28.64 25.13 4.62
N LYS A 426 -27.78 24.71 3.68
CA LYS A 426 -27.44 25.51 2.48
C LYS A 426 -28.59 25.67 1.49
N TRP A 427 -29.56 24.77 1.52
CA TRP A 427 -30.74 24.72 0.67
C TRP A 427 -31.92 24.20 1.48
N PRO A 428 -33.16 24.30 0.99
CA PRO A 428 -34.31 23.73 1.66
C PRO A 428 -34.18 22.21 1.86
N VAL A 429 -34.27 21.75 3.11
CA VAL A 429 -34.20 20.31 3.50
C VAL A 429 -35.51 19.88 4.20
N PRO A 430 -35.95 18.61 4.05
CA PRO A 430 -37.17 18.12 4.71
C PRO A 430 -36.89 17.83 6.19
N LYS A 431 -37.25 18.78 7.04
CA LYS A 431 -36.95 18.80 8.47
C LYS A 431 -37.64 17.67 9.22
N ASP A 432 -38.96 17.58 9.06
CA ASP A 432 -39.80 16.53 9.67
C ASP A 432 -39.34 15.12 9.31
N LEU A 433 -38.95 14.89 8.06
CA LEU A 433 -38.43 13.61 7.59
C LEU A 433 -37.07 13.26 8.20
N ILE A 434 -36.19 14.24 8.39
CA ILE A 434 -34.87 14.06 9.03
C ILE A 434 -35.04 13.82 10.53
N GLU A 435 -35.83 14.66 11.22
CA GLU A 435 -36.08 14.56 12.66
C GLU A 435 -36.80 13.26 13.06
N LEU A 436 -37.62 12.69 12.17
CA LEU A 436 -38.30 11.42 12.39
C LEU A 436 -37.39 10.18 12.20
N GLN A 437 -36.15 10.33 11.76
CA GLN A 437 -35.28 9.16 11.57
C GLN A 437 -34.61 8.73 12.88
N PRO A 438 -34.70 7.45 13.27
CA PRO A 438 -33.92 6.95 14.39
C PRO A 438 -32.44 7.02 14.05
N SER A 439 -31.64 7.44 15.03
CA SER A 439 -30.19 7.32 14.95
C SER A 439 -29.82 5.83 15.04
N TYR A 440 -28.87 5.41 14.21
CA TYR A 440 -28.33 4.05 14.25
C TYR A 440 -26.85 4.17 14.59
N LYS A 441 -26.46 3.86 15.83
CA LYS A 441 -25.04 3.76 16.17
C LYS A 441 -24.40 2.65 15.33
N GLN A 442 -23.42 3.05 14.53
CA GLN A 442 -22.65 2.16 13.68
C GLN A 442 -21.49 1.58 14.48
N ASP A 443 -21.61 0.33 14.93
CA ASP A 443 -20.44 -0.47 15.31
C ASP A 443 -19.51 -0.67 14.10
N ASP A 444 -18.24 -0.94 14.37
CA ASP A 444 -17.29 -1.36 13.33
C ASP A 444 -17.83 -2.56 12.55
N TRP A 445 -17.78 -2.48 11.22
CA TRP A 445 -18.16 -3.60 10.34
C TRP A 445 -17.24 -4.78 10.61
N ASN A 446 -17.80 -5.92 11.01
CA ASN A 446 -17.04 -7.09 11.41
C ASN A 446 -17.09 -8.16 10.29
N PRO A 447 -15.95 -8.49 9.64
CA PRO A 447 -15.89 -9.58 8.68
C PRO A 447 -16.09 -10.93 9.38
N ASP A 448 -17.08 -11.71 8.94
CA ASP A 448 -17.28 -13.08 9.42
C ASP A 448 -16.61 -14.05 8.44
N TRP A 449 -15.28 -13.94 8.36
CA TRP A 449 -14.47 -14.80 7.50
C TRP A 449 -14.52 -16.29 7.89
N GLN A 450 -15.04 -16.63 9.07
CA GLN A 450 -15.09 -18.01 9.57
C GLN A 450 -16.28 -18.79 9.01
N SER A 451 -17.43 -18.13 8.85
CA SER A 451 -18.69 -18.75 8.41
C SER A 451 -19.03 -18.50 6.94
N THR A 452 -18.44 -17.48 6.30
CA THR A 452 -18.95 -16.95 5.02
C THR A 452 -18.26 -17.46 3.76
N SER A 453 -19.01 -17.41 2.65
CA SER A 453 -18.50 -17.59 1.29
C SER A 453 -18.09 -16.25 0.66
N SER A 454 -17.07 -16.26 -0.20
CA SER A 454 -16.64 -15.10 -0.98
C SER A 454 -16.72 -15.39 -2.47
N SER A 455 -17.40 -14.52 -3.21
CA SER A 455 -17.59 -14.65 -4.66
C SER A 455 -16.26 -14.62 -5.43
N LYS A 456 -15.27 -13.85 -4.95
CA LYS A 456 -13.91 -13.81 -5.52
C LYS A 456 -13.15 -15.10 -5.26
N VAL A 457 -13.29 -15.66 -4.07
CA VAL A 457 -12.60 -16.90 -3.69
C VAL A 457 -13.21 -18.10 -4.41
N ALA A 458 -14.52 -18.11 -4.64
CA ALA A 458 -15.18 -19.09 -5.50
C ALA A 458 -14.61 -19.05 -6.94
N TYR A 459 -14.50 -17.87 -7.54
CA TYR A 459 -13.87 -17.68 -8.85
C TYR A 459 -12.40 -18.15 -8.86
N LEU A 460 -11.61 -17.76 -7.85
CA LEU A 460 -10.22 -18.19 -7.71
C LEU A 460 -10.09 -19.72 -7.64
N VAL A 461 -10.91 -20.40 -6.84
CA VAL A 461 -10.90 -21.86 -6.70
C VAL A 461 -11.23 -22.56 -8.02
N GLU A 462 -12.21 -22.05 -8.78
CA GLU A 462 -12.53 -22.55 -10.12
C GLU A 462 -11.32 -22.43 -11.08
N ARG A 463 -10.68 -21.25 -11.12
CA ARG A 463 -9.50 -21.00 -11.95
C ARG A 463 -8.31 -21.88 -11.56
N LEU A 464 -8.09 -22.10 -10.26
CA LEU A 464 -7.02 -22.98 -9.77
C LEU A 464 -7.29 -24.45 -10.09
N LYS A 465 -8.54 -24.94 -9.96
CA LYS A 465 -8.90 -26.30 -10.38
C LYS A 465 -8.63 -26.52 -11.87
N ALA A 466 -8.99 -25.57 -12.73
CA ALA A 466 -8.68 -25.64 -14.16
C ALA A 466 -7.17 -25.74 -14.44
N LEU A 467 -6.34 -24.96 -13.73
CA LEU A 467 -4.87 -25.06 -13.81
C LEU A 467 -4.33 -26.38 -13.21
N GLN A 468 -5.03 -26.96 -12.22
CA GLN A 468 -4.65 -28.24 -11.61
C GLN A 468 -4.90 -29.43 -12.54
N GLU A 469 -5.95 -29.41 -13.37
CA GLU A 469 -6.17 -30.43 -14.39
C GLU A 469 -5.06 -30.39 -15.46
N VAL A 470 -4.66 -29.20 -15.93
CA VAL A 470 -3.50 -29.05 -16.84
C VAL A 470 -2.22 -29.63 -16.20
N ASN A 471 -2.01 -29.42 -14.90
CA ASN A 471 -0.88 -30.01 -14.17
C ASN A 471 -0.95 -31.56 -14.05
N LYS A 472 -2.14 -32.17 -14.15
CA LYS A 472 -2.28 -33.64 -14.20
C LYS A 472 -1.99 -34.18 -15.60
N GLU A 473 -2.49 -33.53 -16.65
CA GLU A 473 -2.23 -33.90 -18.04
C GLU A 473 -0.71 -33.89 -18.35
N VAL A 474 0.01 -32.89 -17.85
CA VAL A 474 1.47 -32.77 -17.96
C VAL A 474 2.24 -33.88 -17.23
N ARG A 475 1.63 -34.52 -16.22
CA ARG A 475 2.27 -35.59 -15.43
C ARG A 475 2.09 -37.00 -16.01
N CYS A 476 1.36 -37.16 -17.12
CA CYS A 476 1.19 -38.46 -17.79
C CYS A 476 1.98 -38.49 -19.11
N PRO A 477 3.30 -38.78 -19.10
CA PRO A 477 3.95 -39.37 -20.27
C PRO A 477 3.39 -40.78 -20.49
N MET A 478 3.44 -41.27 -21.74
CA MET A 478 2.96 -42.61 -22.10
C MET A 478 3.71 -43.70 -21.32
N ASP A 479 2.99 -44.48 -20.51
CA ASP A 479 3.37 -45.88 -20.25
C ASP A 479 2.74 -46.74 -21.34
N GLU A 480 3.56 -47.42 -22.16
CA GLU A 480 3.07 -48.33 -23.20
C GLU A 480 2.69 -49.72 -22.63
N ASP A 481 1.76 -50.36 -23.35
CA ASP A 481 1.32 -51.77 -23.29
C ASP A 481 0.54 -52.30 -22.06
N GLY A 482 -0.75 -52.58 -22.30
CA GLY A 482 -1.66 -53.17 -21.31
C GLY A 482 -3.10 -53.48 -21.77
N GLU A 483 -3.26 -54.24 -22.87
CA GLU A 483 -4.52 -54.82 -23.39
C GLU A 483 -5.63 -53.90 -23.98
N ALA A 484 -6.04 -54.20 -25.21
CA ALA A 484 -7.14 -53.55 -25.91
C ALA A 484 -8.47 -54.32 -25.80
N LYS A 485 -9.58 -53.66 -25.43
CA LYS A 485 -10.97 -54.13 -25.71
C LYS A 485 -11.97 -53.00 -26.02
N HIS A 486 -12.42 -52.97 -27.28
CA HIS A 486 -13.78 -52.68 -27.76
C HIS A 486 -14.54 -51.35 -27.47
N ILE A 487 -14.49 -50.43 -28.44
CA ILE A 487 -15.59 -49.92 -29.30
C ILE A 487 -16.97 -49.49 -28.69
N ASP A 488 -17.35 -48.24 -29.01
CA ASP A 488 -18.68 -47.58 -29.11
C ASP A 488 -19.68 -47.46 -27.93
N LYS A 489 -19.70 -46.25 -27.36
CA LYS A 489 -20.84 -45.28 -27.29
C LYS A 489 -20.27 -43.98 -26.68
N PHE A 490 -20.61 -42.76 -27.11
CA PHE A 490 -21.93 -42.22 -27.41
C PHE A 490 -21.94 -41.24 -28.60
N LEU A 491 -23.01 -41.29 -29.40
CA LEU A 491 -23.39 -40.24 -30.35
C LEU A 491 -24.17 -39.14 -29.62
N CYS A 492 -23.74 -37.88 -29.74
CA CYS A 492 -24.60 -36.72 -29.50
C CYS A 492 -25.32 -36.33 -30.79
N PRO A 493 -26.66 -36.20 -30.81
CA PRO A 493 -27.36 -35.60 -31.95
C PRO A 493 -27.21 -34.08 -31.97
N SER A 494 -26.92 -33.55 -33.15
CA SER A 494 -26.63 -32.15 -33.47
C SER A 494 -27.88 -31.29 -33.72
N GLN A 495 -27.80 -29.98 -33.39
CA GLN A 495 -28.23 -28.79 -34.18
C GLN A 495 -27.96 -27.53 -33.32
N ARG A 496 -27.03 -26.62 -33.67
CA ARG A 496 -27.16 -25.47 -34.61
C ARG A 496 -28.33 -24.53 -34.24
N SER A 497 -28.20 -23.21 -34.11
CA SER A 497 -27.21 -22.22 -34.62
C SER A 497 -27.34 -20.88 -33.84
N ASP A 498 -26.50 -19.81 -33.91
CA ASP A 498 -25.26 -19.49 -34.65
C ASP A 498 -24.52 -18.25 -34.01
N MET A 499 -23.45 -17.74 -34.66
CA MET A 499 -22.82 -16.39 -34.56
C MET A 499 -22.27 -15.90 -33.19
N GLY A 500 -20.98 -15.57 -32.98
CA GLY A 500 -19.78 -15.77 -33.81
C GLY A 500 -18.69 -14.67 -33.66
N VAL A 501 -17.58 -14.97 -32.96
CA VAL A 501 -16.24 -14.32 -33.13
C VAL A 501 -15.15 -15.38 -32.83
N PRO A 502 -14.07 -15.54 -33.64
CA PRO A 502 -13.26 -16.76 -33.60
C PRO A 502 -11.97 -16.68 -32.76
N LEU A 503 -11.70 -17.75 -31.99
CA LEU A 503 -10.37 -18.03 -31.41
C LEU A 503 -9.47 -18.72 -32.45
N LEU A 504 -8.58 -17.96 -33.09
CA LEU A 504 -7.56 -18.51 -34.01
C LEU A 504 -6.38 -19.12 -33.25
N LEU A 505 -6.50 -20.38 -32.84
CA LEU A 505 -5.39 -21.19 -32.33
C LEU A 505 -4.69 -21.92 -33.49
N ASN A 506 -3.85 -21.19 -34.23
CA ASN A 506 -3.17 -21.71 -35.41
C ASN A 506 -1.94 -22.55 -35.01
N ARG A 507 -2.15 -23.81 -34.61
CA ARG A 507 -1.08 -24.73 -34.18
C ARG A 507 -0.46 -25.47 -35.39
N SER A 508 0.33 -24.74 -36.19
CA SER A 508 1.12 -25.34 -37.26
C SER A 508 2.28 -26.17 -36.70
N ARG A 509 2.37 -27.42 -37.17
CA ARG A 509 3.33 -28.45 -36.76
C ARG A 509 4.78 -28.05 -37.05
N LEU A 510 5.70 -28.23 -36.09
CA LEU A 510 7.10 -28.63 -36.36
C LEU A 510 7.81 -29.07 -35.06
N GLY A 511 8.60 -30.15 -35.13
CA GLY A 511 9.68 -30.47 -34.18
C GLY A 511 9.31 -31.29 -32.93
N ASN A 512 9.88 -32.49 -32.81
CA ASN A 512 9.95 -33.25 -31.57
C ASN A 512 11.01 -32.61 -30.63
N GLU A 513 10.57 -31.91 -29.60
CA GLU A 513 11.30 -31.81 -28.33
C GLU A 513 10.32 -32.11 -27.19
N SER A 514 10.59 -33.15 -26.41
CA SER A 514 9.82 -33.51 -25.23
C SER A 514 10.08 -32.50 -24.11
N CYS A 515 9.41 -31.34 -24.20
CA CYS A 515 9.53 -30.29 -23.22
C CYS A 515 8.84 -30.73 -21.92
N ASN A 516 9.63 -31.17 -20.94
CA ASN A 516 9.17 -31.43 -19.57
C ASN A 516 8.62 -30.13 -18.97
N MET A 517 7.33 -29.88 -19.15
CA MET A 517 6.66 -28.71 -18.61
C MET A 517 6.62 -28.82 -17.09
N LEU A 518 7.23 -27.86 -16.40
CA LEU A 518 7.10 -27.75 -14.95
C LEU A 518 5.65 -27.35 -14.60
N PRO A 519 5.11 -27.85 -13.47
CA PRO A 519 3.74 -27.55 -13.06
C PRO A 519 3.52 -26.06 -12.84
N GLU A 520 2.33 -25.57 -13.19
CA GLU A 520 1.89 -24.20 -12.93
C GLU A 520 1.97 -23.89 -11.44
N LYS A 521 2.77 -22.88 -11.07
CA LYS A 521 2.82 -22.32 -9.72
C LYS A 521 2.25 -20.90 -9.71
N VAL A 522 1.44 -20.62 -8.70
CA VAL A 522 0.55 -19.46 -8.64
C VAL A 522 0.87 -18.58 -7.43
N LEU A 523 0.96 -17.28 -7.64
CA LEU A 523 1.02 -16.27 -6.59
C LEU A 523 -0.37 -15.64 -6.40
N ILE A 524 -0.86 -15.59 -5.18
CA ILE A 524 -2.14 -14.98 -4.81
C ILE A 524 -1.83 -13.86 -3.82
N PHE A 525 -2.24 -12.64 -4.14
CA PHE A 525 -1.99 -11.45 -3.33
C PHE A 525 -3.29 -10.82 -2.84
N SER A 526 -3.34 -10.48 -1.55
CA SER A 526 -4.39 -9.64 -0.98
C SER A 526 -3.84 -8.61 0.01
N GLN A 527 -4.47 -7.44 0.05
CA GLN A 527 -4.25 -6.37 1.02
C GLN A 527 -4.92 -6.64 2.38
N PHE A 528 -5.85 -7.61 2.45
CA PHE A 528 -6.69 -7.86 3.61
C PHE A 528 -6.40 -9.24 4.22
N LEU A 529 -6.03 -9.27 5.50
CA LEU A 529 -5.73 -10.52 6.21
C LEU A 529 -6.97 -11.40 6.35
N GLU A 530 -8.12 -10.77 6.55
CA GLU A 530 -9.42 -11.41 6.66
C GLU A 530 -9.79 -12.13 5.35
N HIS A 531 -9.45 -11.54 4.20
CA HIS A 531 -9.61 -12.16 2.87
C HIS A 531 -8.62 -13.33 2.67
N ILE A 532 -7.38 -13.20 3.15
CA ILE A 532 -6.40 -14.30 3.12
C ILE A 532 -6.94 -15.52 3.88
N HIS A 533 -7.51 -15.36 5.08
CA HIS A 533 -8.06 -16.49 5.83
C HIS A 533 -9.22 -17.19 5.09
N VAL A 534 -10.14 -16.45 4.45
CA VAL A 534 -11.20 -17.06 3.60
C VAL A 534 -10.58 -17.86 2.45
N ILE A 535 -9.52 -17.33 1.82
CA ILE A 535 -8.81 -18.04 0.75
C ILE A 535 -8.17 -19.34 1.30
N GLU A 536 -7.47 -19.30 2.44
CA GLU A 536 -6.88 -20.50 3.05
C GLU A 536 -7.91 -21.58 3.36
N GLN A 537 -9.05 -21.20 3.94
CA GLN A 537 -10.15 -22.10 4.27
C GLN A 537 -10.74 -22.77 3.02
N GLN A 538 -11.03 -21.98 1.98
CA GLN A 538 -11.63 -22.49 0.73
C GLN A 538 -10.64 -23.29 -0.12
N LEU A 539 -9.34 -22.94 -0.15
CA LEU A 539 -8.31 -23.75 -0.78
C LEU A 539 -8.14 -25.11 -0.07
N THR A 540 -8.21 -25.11 1.27
CA THR A 540 -8.18 -26.34 2.08
C THR A 540 -9.37 -27.24 1.76
N PHE A 541 -10.60 -26.69 1.73
CA PHE A 541 -11.79 -27.45 1.33
C PHE A 541 -11.74 -27.94 -0.14
N ALA A 542 -11.08 -27.19 -1.03
CA ALA A 542 -10.88 -27.58 -2.42
C ALA A 542 -9.77 -28.64 -2.60
N GLY A 543 -9.02 -29.01 -1.55
CA GLY A 543 -7.89 -29.93 -1.63
C GLY A 543 -6.65 -29.35 -2.34
N ILE A 544 -6.59 -28.02 -2.49
CA ILE A 544 -5.48 -27.33 -3.15
C ILE A 544 -4.42 -27.02 -2.09
N LYS A 545 -3.21 -27.57 -2.27
CA LYS A 545 -2.11 -27.36 -1.33
C LYS A 545 -1.39 -26.04 -1.63
N PHE A 546 -1.28 -25.20 -0.61
CA PHE A 546 -0.72 -23.85 -0.68
C PHE A 546 0.29 -23.60 0.45
N ALA A 547 0.98 -22.46 0.39
CA ALA A 547 1.84 -21.92 1.43
C ALA A 547 1.49 -20.46 1.76
N GLY A 548 1.63 -20.04 3.02
CA GLY A 548 1.33 -18.68 3.48
C GLY A 548 2.58 -17.84 3.79
N MET A 549 2.59 -16.58 3.34
CA MET A 549 3.63 -15.58 3.61
C MET A 549 3.02 -14.19 3.83
N TYR A 550 2.33 -14.00 4.96
CA TYR A 550 1.68 -12.73 5.34
C TYR A 550 1.94 -12.35 6.80
N SER A 551 1.67 -11.10 7.20
CA SER A 551 1.71 -10.65 8.59
C SER A 551 0.44 -11.13 9.32
N PRO A 552 0.51 -11.73 10.54
CA PRO A 552 1.58 -11.61 11.53
C PRO A 552 2.61 -12.75 11.56
N MET A 553 2.70 -13.62 10.54
CA MET A 553 3.61 -14.78 10.58
C MET A 553 5.07 -14.36 10.82
N HIS A 554 5.75 -15.04 11.75
CA HIS A 554 7.18 -14.82 12.02
C HIS A 554 8.07 -15.15 10.80
N SER A 555 9.18 -14.43 10.65
CA SER A 555 10.10 -14.54 9.51
C SER A 555 10.63 -15.97 9.28
N GLY A 556 10.94 -16.70 10.36
CA GLY A 556 11.36 -18.10 10.28
C GLY A 556 10.31 -19.04 9.67
N ASN A 557 9.02 -18.78 9.92
CA ASN A 557 7.93 -19.55 9.31
C ASN A 557 7.72 -19.12 7.85
N LYS A 558 7.77 -17.81 7.55
CA LYS A 558 7.72 -17.30 6.16
C LYS A 558 8.80 -17.95 5.28
N MET A 559 10.02 -18.15 5.78
CA MET A 559 11.08 -18.81 5.02
C MET A 559 10.83 -20.32 4.80
N LYS A 560 10.22 -21.01 5.77
CA LYS A 560 9.78 -22.42 5.60
C LYS A 560 8.68 -22.54 4.56
N SER A 561 7.67 -21.65 4.60
CA SER A 561 6.62 -21.55 3.58
C SER A 561 7.19 -21.32 2.18
N LEU A 562 8.19 -20.43 2.05
CA LEU A 562 8.87 -20.17 0.78
C LEU A 562 9.62 -21.42 0.27
N ALA A 563 10.36 -22.11 1.14
CA ALA A 563 11.06 -23.34 0.76
C ALA A 563 10.08 -24.44 0.33
N MET A 564 8.96 -24.60 1.04
CA MET A 564 7.87 -25.49 0.64
C MET A 564 7.34 -25.11 -0.75
N PHE A 565 6.99 -23.84 -0.98
CA PHE A 565 6.49 -23.39 -2.29
C PHE A 565 7.52 -23.53 -3.43
N GLN A 566 8.81 -23.38 -3.14
CA GLN A 566 9.88 -23.55 -4.14
C GLN A 566 10.08 -25.03 -4.51
N TYR A 567 10.32 -25.89 -3.51
CA TYR A 567 10.82 -27.26 -3.72
C TYR A 567 9.75 -28.36 -3.70
N ASP A 568 8.52 -28.07 -3.27
CA ASP A 568 7.41 -29.04 -3.29
C ASP A 568 6.56 -28.85 -4.56
N ASP A 569 6.53 -29.84 -5.44
CA ASP A 569 5.73 -29.84 -6.68
C ASP A 569 4.24 -30.12 -6.45
N SER A 570 3.84 -30.53 -5.24
CA SER A 570 2.44 -30.59 -4.85
C SER A 570 1.92 -29.26 -4.29
N CYS A 571 2.81 -28.33 -3.92
CA CYS A 571 2.43 -26.98 -3.46
C CYS A 571 2.22 -26.06 -4.67
N MET A 572 0.95 -25.79 -5.00
CA MET A 572 0.55 -25.07 -6.22
C MET A 572 0.52 -23.55 -6.03
N ALA A 573 0.17 -23.07 -4.83
CA ALA A 573 -0.14 -21.67 -4.59
C ALA A 573 0.63 -21.06 -3.41
N LEU A 574 0.99 -19.78 -3.54
CA LEU A 574 1.60 -18.96 -2.48
C LEU A 574 0.70 -17.76 -2.17
N LEU A 575 0.26 -17.64 -0.92
CA LEU A 575 -0.51 -16.50 -0.42
C LEU A 575 0.40 -15.44 0.17
N MET A 576 0.28 -14.20 -0.29
CA MET A 576 1.14 -13.07 0.14
C MET A 576 0.35 -11.80 0.44
N ASP A 577 0.88 -11.02 1.40
CA ASP A 577 0.45 -9.66 1.70
C ASP A 577 1.52 -8.62 1.29
N GLY A 578 1.23 -7.34 1.52
CA GLY A 578 2.17 -6.24 1.31
C GLY A 578 3.47 -6.33 2.13
N SER A 579 3.51 -7.10 3.23
CA SER A 579 4.73 -7.28 4.05
C SER A 579 5.77 -8.20 3.39
N ALA A 580 5.31 -9.14 2.55
CA ALA A 580 6.14 -10.07 1.79
C ALA A 580 6.50 -9.58 0.37
N ALA A 581 5.95 -8.44 -0.06
CA ALA A 581 6.17 -7.87 -1.40
C ALA A 581 7.62 -7.41 -1.70
N LEU A 582 8.55 -7.51 -0.75
CA LEU A 582 9.95 -7.09 -0.87
C LEU A 582 10.95 -8.28 -0.82
N GLY A 583 11.97 -8.25 -1.68
CA GLY A 583 13.16 -9.12 -1.61
C GLY A 583 13.09 -10.51 -2.24
N LEU A 584 11.92 -11.09 -2.48
CA LEU A 584 11.83 -12.49 -2.95
C LEU A 584 12.10 -12.66 -4.47
N ASP A 585 12.59 -13.85 -4.84
CA ASP A 585 12.70 -14.34 -6.22
C ASP A 585 11.69 -15.49 -6.41
N LEU A 586 10.69 -15.25 -7.25
CA LEU A 586 9.61 -16.19 -7.58
C LEU A 586 9.51 -16.38 -9.10
N SER A 587 10.64 -16.29 -9.82
CA SER A 587 10.71 -16.35 -11.29
C SER A 587 10.10 -17.60 -11.95
N PHE A 588 9.86 -18.66 -11.19
CA PHE A 588 9.18 -19.89 -11.63
C PHE A 588 7.64 -19.81 -11.56
N VAL A 589 7.07 -18.76 -10.97
CA VAL A 589 5.62 -18.53 -10.92
C VAL A 589 5.13 -18.10 -12.30
N THR A 590 4.03 -18.69 -12.77
CA THR A 590 3.43 -18.41 -14.09
C THR A 590 2.18 -17.53 -14.00
N HIS A 591 1.44 -17.60 -12.88
CA HIS A 591 0.19 -16.88 -12.68
C HIS A 591 0.23 -16.02 -11.40
N VAL A 592 -0.29 -14.80 -11.48
CA VAL A 592 -0.43 -13.86 -10.36
C VAL A 592 -1.88 -13.39 -10.27
N PHE A 593 -2.59 -13.79 -9.22
CA PHE A 593 -3.92 -13.26 -8.90
C PHE A 593 -3.79 -12.10 -7.92
N LEU A 594 -4.30 -10.93 -8.30
CA LEU A 594 -4.48 -9.79 -7.42
C LEU A 594 -5.95 -9.78 -6.98
N MET A 595 -6.20 -10.15 -5.73
CA MET A 595 -7.55 -10.44 -5.24
C MET A 595 -8.43 -9.20 -5.07
N GLU A 596 -7.84 -8.00 -5.08
CA GLU A 596 -8.55 -6.74 -5.20
C GLU A 596 -7.67 -5.66 -5.86
N PRO A 597 -8.24 -4.57 -6.40
CA PRO A 597 -7.45 -3.49 -7.00
C PRO A 597 -6.45 -2.87 -6.01
N ILE A 598 -5.22 -2.63 -6.48
CA ILE A 598 -4.16 -1.97 -5.71
C ILE A 598 -4.03 -0.53 -6.22
N TRP A 599 -4.29 0.45 -5.36
CA TRP A 599 -4.21 1.87 -5.75
C TRP A 599 -2.78 2.36 -6.01
N ASP A 600 -1.80 1.89 -5.23
CA ASP A 600 -0.39 2.19 -5.47
C ASP A 600 0.16 1.26 -6.55
N ARG A 601 0.29 1.76 -7.79
CA ARG A 601 0.87 0.99 -8.89
C ARG A 601 2.30 0.54 -8.61
N SER A 602 3.06 1.23 -7.73
CA SER A 602 4.39 0.74 -7.32
C SER A 602 4.28 -0.56 -6.53
N MET A 603 3.28 -0.68 -5.64
CA MET A 603 3.02 -1.92 -4.90
C MET A 603 2.56 -3.05 -5.85
N GLU A 604 1.66 -2.75 -6.79
CA GLU A 604 1.24 -3.69 -7.83
C GLU A 604 2.44 -4.20 -8.66
N GLU A 605 3.29 -3.27 -9.13
CA GLU A 605 4.49 -3.59 -9.89
C GLU A 605 5.53 -4.35 -9.06
N GLN A 606 5.68 -4.07 -7.77
CA GLN A 606 6.56 -4.80 -6.85
C GLN A 606 6.12 -6.26 -6.67
N VAL A 607 4.81 -6.51 -6.52
CA VAL A 607 4.24 -7.87 -6.44
C VAL A 607 4.45 -8.62 -7.75
N ILE A 608 4.05 -8.03 -8.89
CA ILE A 608 4.22 -8.65 -10.21
C ILE A 608 5.69 -8.91 -10.53
N SER A 609 6.60 -8.03 -10.11
CA SER A 609 8.05 -8.18 -10.32
C SER A 609 8.71 -9.29 -9.49
N ARG A 610 7.98 -9.94 -8.57
CA ARG A 610 8.48 -11.17 -7.91
C ARG A 610 8.54 -12.33 -8.90
N ALA A 611 7.53 -12.45 -9.77
CA ALA A 611 7.44 -13.45 -10.83
C ALA A 611 8.07 -12.93 -12.14
N HIS A 612 7.64 -11.76 -12.61
CA HIS A 612 8.10 -11.14 -13.85
C HIS A 612 9.47 -10.47 -13.68
N ARG A 613 10.55 -11.27 -13.70
CA ARG A 613 11.96 -10.84 -13.50
C ARG A 613 12.92 -11.70 -14.33
N MET A 614 14.20 -11.29 -14.37
CA MET A 614 15.27 -12.12 -14.93
C MET A 614 15.29 -13.48 -14.22
N GLY A 615 15.19 -14.57 -15.01
CA GLY A 615 14.99 -15.93 -14.53
C GLY A 615 13.64 -16.55 -14.95
N ALA A 616 12.63 -15.72 -15.25
CA ALA A 616 11.36 -16.23 -15.77
C ALA A 616 11.53 -16.81 -17.18
N THR A 617 11.08 -18.06 -17.37
CA THR A 617 11.17 -18.79 -18.64
C THR A 617 9.86 -18.83 -19.42
N ARG A 618 8.74 -18.49 -18.77
CA ARG A 618 7.37 -18.61 -19.31
C ARG A 618 6.62 -17.27 -19.19
N PRO A 619 5.66 -16.97 -20.08
CA PRO A 619 4.78 -15.81 -19.96
C PRO A 619 4.12 -15.72 -18.58
N ILE A 620 4.02 -14.50 -18.04
CA ILE A 620 3.43 -14.25 -16.73
C ILE A 620 2.02 -13.72 -16.92
N HIS A 621 1.02 -14.47 -16.45
CA HIS A 621 -0.38 -14.08 -16.50
C HIS A 621 -0.76 -13.39 -15.19
N VAL A 622 -1.15 -12.12 -15.25
CA VAL A 622 -1.62 -11.33 -14.10
C VAL A 622 -3.12 -11.10 -14.25
N GLU A 623 -3.91 -11.55 -13.28
CA GLU A 623 -5.37 -11.39 -13.26
C GLU A 623 -5.80 -10.59 -12.03
N THR A 624 -6.27 -9.36 -12.24
CA THR A 624 -6.81 -8.49 -11.18
C THR A 624 -8.31 -8.68 -11.08
N LEU A 625 -8.79 -9.08 -9.89
CA LEU A 625 -10.22 -9.24 -9.60
C LEU A 625 -10.80 -7.91 -9.07
N ALA A 626 -11.98 -7.53 -9.56
CA ALA A 626 -12.77 -6.42 -9.04
C ALA A 626 -14.25 -6.81 -9.00
N MET A 627 -14.98 -6.44 -7.95
CA MET A 627 -16.43 -6.65 -7.91
C MET A 627 -17.16 -5.66 -8.81
N ARG A 628 -18.12 -6.15 -9.60
CA ARG A 628 -19.02 -5.33 -10.42
C ARG A 628 -20.00 -4.55 -9.52
N GLY A 629 -20.30 -3.30 -9.90
CA GLY A 629 -21.25 -2.44 -9.19
C GLY A 629 -20.72 -1.87 -7.87
N THR A 630 -19.40 -1.91 -7.64
CA THR A 630 -18.79 -1.45 -6.38
C THR A 630 -17.74 -0.38 -6.61
N ILE A 631 -17.18 0.11 -5.51
CA ILE A 631 -16.02 1.00 -5.51
C ILE A 631 -14.78 0.36 -6.15
N GLU A 632 -14.70 -0.97 -6.29
CA GLU A 632 -13.57 -1.62 -6.97
C GLU A 632 -13.63 -1.42 -8.49
N GLU A 633 -14.82 -1.46 -9.09
CA GLU A 633 -15.01 -1.13 -10.51
C GLU A 633 -14.64 0.34 -10.77
N GLN A 634 -15.11 1.25 -9.90
CA GLN A 634 -14.72 2.66 -9.96
C GLN A 634 -13.20 2.86 -9.79
N MET A 635 -12.56 2.18 -8.82
CA MET A 635 -11.10 2.21 -8.67
C MET A 635 -10.39 1.78 -9.95
N MET A 636 -10.90 0.77 -10.66
CA MET A 636 -10.32 0.32 -11.93
C MET A 636 -10.52 1.35 -13.06
N GLU A 637 -11.66 2.04 -13.14
CA GLU A 637 -11.86 3.18 -14.05
C GLU A 637 -10.81 4.28 -13.81
N PHE A 638 -10.70 4.76 -12.55
CA PHE A 638 -9.73 5.78 -12.14
C PHE A 638 -8.27 5.38 -12.38
N LEU A 639 -7.95 4.09 -12.23
CA LEU A 639 -6.60 3.56 -12.46
C LEU A 639 -6.27 3.36 -13.94
N GLN A 640 -7.28 3.27 -14.82
CA GLN A 640 -7.11 3.19 -16.28
C GLN A 640 -7.00 4.58 -16.92
N ASP A 641 -7.81 5.56 -16.52
CA ASP A 641 -7.81 6.92 -17.07
C ASP A 641 -7.34 8.00 -16.07
N ALA A 642 -6.16 7.77 -15.50
CA ALA A 642 -5.55 8.70 -14.55
C ALA A 642 -5.29 10.11 -15.14
N ASP A 643 -5.22 10.25 -16.47
CA ASP A 643 -4.98 11.53 -17.14
C ASP A 643 -6.25 12.34 -17.42
N ALA A 644 -7.40 11.72 -17.70
CA ALA A 644 -8.68 12.44 -17.65
C ALA A 644 -9.04 12.82 -16.21
N CYS A 645 -8.89 11.91 -15.24
CA CYS A 645 -9.15 12.23 -13.82
C CYS A 645 -8.30 13.41 -13.33
N ARG A 646 -7.04 13.55 -13.79
CA ARG A 646 -6.19 14.72 -13.52
C ARG A 646 -6.64 16.02 -14.20
N LYS A 647 -7.43 15.97 -15.29
CA LYS A 647 -8.07 17.15 -15.88
C LYS A 647 -9.30 17.57 -15.06
N PHE A 648 -10.21 16.62 -14.78
CA PHE A 648 -11.41 16.85 -13.95
C PHE A 648 -11.08 17.52 -12.61
N LEU A 649 -10.05 17.05 -11.92
CA LEU A 649 -9.56 17.67 -10.67
C LEU A 649 -9.17 19.14 -10.81
N LYS A 650 -8.57 19.54 -11.92
CA LYS A 650 -8.20 20.95 -12.16
C LYS A 650 -9.42 21.80 -12.49
N GLU A 651 -10.38 21.24 -13.20
CA GLU A 651 -11.63 21.92 -13.55
C GLU A 651 -12.52 22.13 -12.32
N GLU A 652 -12.66 21.13 -11.44
CA GLU A 652 -13.38 21.30 -10.16
C GLU A 652 -12.67 22.28 -9.22
N SER A 653 -11.33 22.20 -9.08
CA SER A 653 -10.57 23.14 -8.25
C SER A 653 -10.69 24.60 -8.73
N GLN A 654 -11.02 24.81 -10.01
CA GLN A 654 -11.31 26.14 -10.57
C GLN A 654 -12.77 26.57 -10.39
N ARG A 655 -13.71 25.63 -10.23
CA ARG A 655 -15.12 25.91 -9.91
C ARG A 655 -15.32 26.17 -8.41
N SER A 656 -14.55 25.51 -7.54
CA SER A 656 -14.64 25.66 -6.08
C SER A 656 -13.93 26.91 -5.55
N GLY A 657 -14.35 28.10 -6.01
CA GLY A 657 -13.82 29.40 -5.58
C GLY A 657 -14.33 29.91 -4.23
N HIS A 658 -14.82 29.04 -3.34
CA HIS A 658 -15.38 29.43 -2.04
C HIS A 658 -14.35 29.33 -0.91
N GLU A 659 -14.23 30.41 -0.13
CA GLU A 659 -13.34 30.51 1.01
C GLU A 659 -13.72 29.50 2.11
N GLY A 660 -12.73 28.71 2.57
CA GLY A 660 -12.85 27.86 3.77
C GLY A 660 -12.70 26.36 3.55
N SER A 661 -12.98 25.83 2.35
CA SER A 661 -12.74 24.42 2.06
C SER A 661 -11.24 24.13 1.87
N ARG A 662 -10.69 23.17 2.63
CA ARG A 662 -9.37 22.61 2.28
C ARG A 662 -9.50 21.90 0.93
N PRO A 663 -8.71 22.27 -0.10
CA PRO A 663 -8.74 21.55 -1.37
C PRO A 663 -8.33 20.09 -1.17
N CYS A 664 -8.86 19.18 -2.00
CA CYS A 664 -8.43 17.78 -2.02
C CYS A 664 -6.90 17.73 -2.17
N ARG A 665 -6.21 17.18 -1.16
CA ARG A 665 -4.74 17.21 -1.11
C ARG A 665 -4.13 16.29 -2.16
N THR A 666 -4.87 15.27 -2.57
CA THR A 666 -4.49 14.26 -3.54
C THR A 666 -5.72 13.80 -4.35
N LEU A 667 -5.48 13.29 -5.56
CA LEU A 667 -6.41 12.52 -6.39
C LEU A 667 -6.91 11.26 -5.67
N HIS A 668 -6.20 10.75 -4.66
CA HIS A 668 -6.73 9.66 -3.83
C HIS A 668 -7.86 10.18 -2.93
N ASP A 669 -7.65 11.28 -2.22
CA ASP A 669 -8.72 11.89 -1.39
C ASP A 669 -9.95 12.28 -2.23
N PHE A 670 -9.71 12.75 -3.47
CA PHE A 670 -10.78 13.05 -4.42
C PHE A 670 -11.50 11.81 -4.92
N ALA A 671 -10.76 10.77 -5.32
CA ALA A 671 -11.36 9.51 -5.76
C ALA A 671 -12.10 8.83 -4.60
N GLU A 672 -11.58 8.88 -3.37
CA GLU A 672 -12.25 8.45 -2.14
C GLU A 672 -13.63 9.11 -1.95
N SER A 673 -13.71 10.44 -2.08
CA SER A 673 -15.00 11.13 -2.00
C SER A 673 -15.94 10.74 -3.15
N ASN A 674 -15.42 10.53 -4.37
CA ASN A 674 -16.22 10.08 -5.51
C ASN A 674 -16.75 8.65 -5.32
N TYR A 675 -15.95 7.74 -4.77
CA TYR A 675 -16.33 6.34 -4.51
C TYR A 675 -17.55 6.26 -3.60
N LEU A 676 -17.60 7.11 -2.56
CA LEU A 676 -18.74 7.17 -1.65
C LEU A 676 -19.94 7.90 -2.27
N ALA A 677 -19.73 8.98 -3.01
CA ALA A 677 -20.81 9.71 -3.67
C ALA A 677 -21.51 8.88 -4.76
N ARG A 678 -20.79 8.00 -5.45
CA ARG A 678 -21.31 7.06 -6.46
C ARG A 678 -21.52 5.64 -5.89
N LEU A 679 -21.58 5.48 -4.57
CA LEU A 679 -21.78 4.17 -3.94
C LEU A 679 -23.20 3.67 -4.22
N SER A 680 -23.30 2.46 -4.78
CA SER A 680 -24.55 1.82 -5.20
C SER A 680 -24.70 0.45 -4.54
N PHE A 681 -25.94 -0.04 -4.50
CA PHE A 681 -26.24 -1.40 -4.07
C PHE A 681 -25.77 -2.41 -5.12
N ALA A 682 -25.26 -3.55 -4.66
CA ALA A 682 -25.10 -4.73 -5.49
C ALA A 682 -26.50 -5.27 -5.83
N HIS A 683 -27.00 -4.90 -7.01
CA HIS A 683 -28.25 -5.43 -7.53
C HIS A 683 -28.08 -6.89 -7.94
N ARG A 684 -29.15 -7.69 -7.80
CA ARG A 684 -29.25 -8.96 -8.52
C ARG A 684 -29.15 -8.65 -10.01
N ASN A 685 -28.42 -9.47 -10.76
CA ASN A 685 -28.59 -9.49 -12.21
C ASN A 685 -30.02 -9.98 -12.48
N SER A 686 -30.95 -9.06 -12.73
CA SER A 686 -32.10 -9.36 -13.55
C SER A 686 -31.53 -9.84 -14.88
N VAL A 687 -31.71 -11.13 -15.18
CA VAL A 687 -31.49 -11.64 -16.53
C VAL A 687 -32.49 -10.91 -17.43
N SER A 688 -31.99 -10.03 -18.28
CA SER A 688 -32.74 -9.31 -19.33
C SER A 688 -32.05 -9.53 -20.67
#